data_AF-A0A2G6YF38-F1
#
_entry.id   AF-A0A2G6YF38-F1
#
_cell.length_a   1.000
_cell.length_b   1.000
_cell.length_c   1.000
_cell.angle_alpha   90.00
_cell.angle_beta   90.00
_cell.angle_gamma   90.00
#
_symmetry.space_group_name_H-M   'P 1'
#
loop_
_entity.id
_entity.type
_entity.pdbx_description
1 polymer ?
#
loop_
_entity_poly.entity_id
_entity_poly.type
_entity_poly.pdbx_seq_one_letter_code
_entity_poly.pdbx_strand_id
1 'polypeptide(L)'
;MLKRHWGRTLQQTAVLLCVGFNLHAGLAWADTAQLADLETWAQTSAPSVRLAQAEKDVAAHRADAARARQGGRLFGGATVGNAREAVTDTVSRSYQRAQLQAGVRWPLLGSREAQLRAVTEAEQGTAARQVRLRAVQQEAVHAVRQAYLRHRHGMQRVALTQAFLTEKETIEASLERRTQAGYMLPAERMGLSGLFSSAETLQRTLQFTTQSTLRELSRLTDHSITALDTAPMVWPDACTRSQDVLAQVDEHPSVQQARLEVDAANQIATHLRRETVEAGVSLSQSVSRDFGGQPGHSTTVGIDLSVPLEWKAHRDALLGQLQSERYRAESQLELRRGEFLTAAELALGLRQIRQSDQSNAERLLLVAQENLRVAMLRQQRIDDGDAYAKVLNARYALLQAGLQWVEAAERLDLATAELASWSTAGCAQAITTPHSTSTLRPVLLSLMGNPFAQASPPPLAPRQASTVSTSARAAEVHPALGWYVWNGPALLQTPSQLKALPPGTQRVLVSFTNRQLQALVEPTGQQRLTQLVAKAKHRGVRVELLLGEPTWVLPAGREQLLNLIKSARHLPFDALHLDLERSQLPEADQPQWDQGVLDTVKAVRDITPWPVALTTHYRELESPGFAQRLQEAGAGELTAMLYVSNTDRVFDIARPLLQGPPGLKLSIAQSMERALAAEESNFQLGKAAALQRWNVLAKQLSALPQFSGVIVQSWEEFKEARP
;
A
#
# COMPACT_ATOMS: atom_id res chain seq x y z
N MET A 1 69.27 6.52 -41.23
CA MET A 1 70.26 6.21 -40.19
C MET A 1 69.53 5.48 -39.06
N LEU A 2 69.48 4.16 -39.11
CA LEU A 2 70.37 3.21 -38.41
C LEU A 2 69.87 2.81 -36.99
N LYS A 3 69.27 1.61 -36.96
CA LYS A 3 69.36 0.53 -35.96
C LYS A 3 68.65 0.66 -34.58
N ARG A 4 67.62 -0.19 -34.42
CA ARG A 4 67.44 -1.28 -33.41
C ARG A 4 65.94 -1.39 -33.06
N HIS A 5 65.26 -2.54 -32.95
CA HIS A 5 65.49 -3.93 -33.35
C HIS A 5 64.08 -4.57 -33.39
N TRP A 6 63.81 -5.36 -34.41
CA TRP A 6 62.68 -6.29 -34.50
C TRP A 6 62.96 -7.61 -33.77
N GLY A 7 61.89 -8.31 -33.36
CA GLY A 7 61.84 -9.77 -33.14
C GLY A 7 61.16 -10.16 -31.82
N ARG A 8 60.27 -11.14 -31.70
CA ARG A 8 59.84 -12.20 -32.63
C ARG A 8 58.60 -12.92 -32.03
N THR A 9 57.55 -13.06 -32.83
CA THR A 9 56.78 -14.29 -33.17
C THR A 9 56.26 -15.28 -32.11
N LEU A 10 54.92 -15.41 -32.11
CA LEU A 10 54.10 -16.64 -32.20
C LEU A 10 54.81 -17.97 -32.54
N GLN A 11 54.54 -19.02 -31.74
CA GLN A 11 54.11 -20.40 -32.13
C GLN A 11 53.84 -21.22 -30.85
N GLN A 12 52.59 -21.59 -30.56
CA GLN A 12 51.95 -22.90 -30.81
C GLN A 12 52.43 -24.09 -29.95
N THR A 13 51.45 -24.60 -29.18
CA THR A 13 51.16 -25.99 -28.79
C THR A 13 52.13 -26.79 -27.92
N ALA A 14 51.70 -27.06 -26.68
CA ALA A 14 51.76 -28.40 -26.09
C ALA A 14 50.66 -28.57 -25.03
N VAL A 15 49.84 -29.59 -25.25
CA VAL A 15 48.86 -30.18 -24.34
C VAL A 15 49.58 -30.68 -23.09
N LEU A 16 49.06 -30.34 -21.91
CA LEU A 16 49.23 -31.16 -20.71
C LEU A 16 47.97 -31.08 -19.85
N LEU A 17 47.19 -32.15 -19.97
CA LEU A 17 46.25 -32.59 -18.95
C LEU A 17 46.95 -32.58 -17.59
N CYS A 18 46.48 -31.76 -16.67
CA CYS A 18 46.53 -32.06 -15.25
C CYS A 18 45.12 -31.86 -14.71
N VAL A 19 44.36 -32.95 -14.80
CA VAL A 19 43.18 -33.22 -13.97
C VAL A 19 43.67 -33.21 -12.52
N GLY A 20 43.66 -32.04 -11.91
CA GLY A 20 43.79 -31.84 -10.47
C GLY A 20 42.40 -31.58 -9.92
N PHE A 21 41.67 -32.67 -9.64
CA PHE A 21 40.45 -32.66 -8.85
C PHE A 21 40.80 -32.14 -7.44
N ASN A 22 40.84 -30.82 -7.27
CA ASN A 22 40.72 -30.20 -5.95
C ASN A 22 39.24 -29.99 -5.68
N LEU A 23 38.56 -31.10 -5.39
CA LEU A 23 37.38 -31.13 -4.52
C LEU A 23 37.84 -30.70 -3.11
N HIS A 24 38.15 -29.42 -2.95
CA HIS A 24 37.94 -28.77 -1.67
C HIS A 24 36.53 -28.22 -1.73
N ALA A 25 35.57 -29.13 -1.53
CA ALA A 25 34.30 -28.78 -0.93
C ALA A 25 34.62 -28.29 0.49
N GLY A 26 35.16 -27.08 0.57
CA GLY A 26 34.93 -26.27 1.75
C GLY A 26 33.42 -26.18 1.84
N LEU A 27 32.86 -26.76 2.90
CA LEU A 27 31.61 -26.30 3.44
C LEU A 27 31.78 -24.80 3.65
N ALA A 28 31.53 -24.01 2.62
CA ALA A 28 31.23 -22.61 2.76
C ALA A 28 30.00 -22.62 3.66
N TRP A 29 30.24 -22.33 4.94
CA TRP A 29 29.22 -21.70 5.75
C TRP A 29 28.66 -20.62 4.84
N ALA A 30 27.41 -20.77 4.40
CA ALA A 30 26.82 -19.82 3.49
C ALA A 30 26.84 -18.48 4.23
N ASP A 31 27.80 -17.61 3.90
CA ASP A 31 27.89 -16.28 4.47
C ASP A 31 26.56 -15.60 4.15
N THR A 32 25.74 -15.42 5.18
CA THR A 32 24.42 -14.81 5.06
C THR A 32 24.64 -13.33 4.78
N ALA A 33 24.29 -12.88 3.58
CA ALA A 33 24.47 -11.48 3.20
C ALA A 33 23.57 -10.58 4.06
N GLN A 34 24.13 -9.45 4.51
CA GLN A 34 23.40 -8.43 5.25
C GLN A 34 23.00 -7.27 4.32
N LEU A 35 22.02 -6.47 4.73
CA LEU A 35 21.57 -5.31 3.94
C LEU A 35 22.73 -4.38 3.54
N ALA A 36 23.69 -4.13 4.44
CA ALA A 36 24.84 -3.27 4.16
C ALA A 36 25.73 -3.82 3.03
N ASP A 37 25.91 -5.14 2.96
CA ASP A 37 26.65 -5.78 1.88
C ASP A 37 25.92 -5.60 0.55
N LEU A 38 24.60 -5.83 0.54
CA LEU A 38 23.77 -5.68 -0.65
C LEU A 38 23.79 -4.24 -1.18
N GLU A 39 23.71 -3.24 -0.29
CA GLU A 39 23.79 -1.83 -0.67
C GLU A 39 25.15 -1.48 -1.26
N THR A 40 26.24 -2.01 -0.67
CA THR A 40 27.60 -1.80 -1.17
C THR A 40 27.80 -2.44 -2.55
N TRP A 41 27.32 -3.67 -2.74
CA TRP A 41 27.38 -4.34 -4.04
C TRP A 41 26.51 -3.64 -5.08
N ALA A 42 25.33 -3.12 -4.71
CA ALA A 42 24.50 -2.32 -5.61
C ALA A 42 25.21 -1.05 -6.08
N GLN A 43 25.92 -0.35 -5.18
CA GLN A 43 26.63 0.89 -5.51
C GLN A 43 27.88 0.70 -6.37
N THR A 44 28.46 -0.50 -6.38
CA THR A 44 29.77 -0.76 -6.99
C THR A 44 29.70 -1.71 -8.19
N SER A 45 28.80 -2.69 -8.14
CA SER A 45 28.79 -3.85 -9.03
C SER A 45 27.50 -4.02 -9.83
N ALA A 46 26.41 -3.33 -9.46
CA ALA A 46 25.15 -3.40 -10.19
C ALA A 46 25.35 -3.14 -11.69
N PRO A 47 24.73 -3.93 -12.60
CA PRO A 47 24.92 -3.76 -14.03
C PRO A 47 24.61 -2.35 -14.55
N SER A 48 23.58 -1.70 -13.99
CA SER A 48 23.20 -0.32 -14.32
C SER A 48 24.28 0.69 -13.90
N VAL A 49 24.90 0.49 -12.73
CA VAL A 49 25.98 1.35 -12.22
C VAL A 49 27.24 1.17 -13.07
N ARG A 50 27.61 -0.06 -13.43
CA ARG A 50 28.76 -0.30 -14.32
C ARG A 50 28.58 0.36 -15.69
N LEU A 51 27.36 0.32 -16.24
CA LEU A 51 27.03 1.03 -17.47
C LEU A 51 27.20 2.54 -17.31
N ALA A 52 26.63 3.13 -16.25
CA ALA A 52 26.76 4.57 -15.99
C ALA A 52 28.22 5.00 -15.76
N GLN A 53 29.01 4.16 -15.10
CA GLN A 53 30.45 4.38 -14.93
C GLN A 53 31.19 4.35 -16.28
N ALA A 54 30.90 3.38 -17.14
CA ALA A 54 31.47 3.32 -18.48
C ALA A 54 31.06 4.54 -19.34
N GLU A 55 29.81 5.01 -19.26
CA GLU A 55 29.35 6.21 -19.95
C GLU A 55 30.09 7.47 -19.48
N LYS A 56 30.34 7.59 -18.17
CA LYS A 56 31.17 8.65 -17.60
C LYS A 56 32.59 8.58 -18.13
N ASP A 57 33.20 7.39 -18.17
CA ASP A 57 34.58 7.21 -18.66
C ASP A 57 34.69 7.54 -20.15
N VAL A 58 33.68 7.17 -20.96
CA VAL A 58 33.58 7.59 -22.36
C VAL A 58 33.49 9.12 -22.48
N ALA A 59 32.72 9.79 -21.62
CA ALA A 59 32.64 11.25 -21.62
C ALA A 59 33.97 11.90 -21.22
N ALA A 60 34.67 11.35 -20.22
CA ALA A 60 35.98 11.82 -19.79
C ALA A 60 37.02 11.70 -20.92
N HIS A 61 37.07 10.56 -21.62
CA HIS A 61 37.96 10.38 -22.77
C HIS A 61 37.62 11.31 -23.95
N ARG A 62 36.34 11.67 -24.13
CA ARG A 62 35.95 12.71 -25.12
C ARG A 62 36.47 14.09 -24.71
N ALA A 63 36.42 14.43 -23.43
CA ALA A 63 37.00 15.67 -22.92
C ALA A 63 38.52 15.70 -23.13
N ASP A 64 39.23 14.62 -22.82
CA ASP A 64 40.68 14.50 -23.07
C ASP A 64 41.02 14.62 -24.55
N ALA A 65 40.24 13.97 -25.42
CA ALA A 65 40.41 14.09 -26.86
C ALA A 65 40.14 15.51 -27.37
N ALA A 66 39.16 16.22 -26.80
CA ALA A 66 38.90 17.62 -27.12
C ALA A 66 40.05 18.53 -26.66
N ARG A 67 40.59 18.32 -25.45
CA ARG A 67 41.77 19.04 -24.94
C ARG A 67 42.99 18.80 -25.82
N ALA A 68 43.25 17.56 -26.22
CA ALA A 68 44.35 17.19 -27.11
C ALA A 68 44.20 17.80 -28.52
N ARG A 69 42.98 18.15 -28.95
CA ARG A 69 42.71 18.83 -30.23
C ARG A 69 42.90 20.34 -30.18
N GLN A 70 43.15 20.92 -29.00
CA GLN A 70 43.42 22.34 -28.86
C GLN A 70 44.80 22.70 -29.43
N GLY A 71 44.88 23.85 -30.08
CA GLY A 71 46.14 24.39 -30.59
C GLY A 71 46.55 23.85 -31.95
N GLY A 72 47.87 23.77 -32.15
CA GLY A 72 48.48 23.47 -33.45
C GLY A 72 48.19 22.03 -33.92
N ARG A 73 47.83 21.88 -35.19
CA ARG A 73 47.59 20.58 -35.82
C ARG A 73 48.61 20.31 -36.91
N LEU A 74 49.15 19.09 -36.93
CA LEU A 74 49.93 18.60 -38.05
C LEU A 74 48.97 18.18 -39.18
N PHE A 75 49.28 18.58 -40.40
CA PHE A 75 48.60 18.11 -41.59
C PHE A 75 49.61 17.62 -42.62
N GLY A 76 49.18 16.66 -43.44
CA GLY A 76 49.96 16.14 -44.54
C GLY A 76 49.04 15.82 -45.71
N GLY A 77 49.56 15.95 -46.93
CA GLY A 77 48.81 15.68 -48.14
C GLY A 77 49.71 15.13 -49.24
N ALA A 78 49.15 14.24 -50.04
CA ALA A 78 49.77 13.73 -51.25
C ALA A 78 48.79 13.99 -52.40
N THR A 79 49.25 14.69 -53.43
CA THR A 79 48.43 14.97 -54.62
C THR A 79 49.15 14.44 -55.86
N VAL A 80 48.38 13.87 -56.79
CA VAL A 80 48.85 13.49 -58.12
C VAL A 80 47.82 14.02 -59.10
N GLY A 81 48.27 14.79 -60.09
CA GLY A 81 47.38 15.40 -61.06
C GLY A 81 48.05 15.61 -62.41
N ASN A 82 47.22 15.77 -63.44
CA ASN A 82 47.66 16.18 -64.77
C ASN A 82 47.43 17.68 -64.90
N ALA A 83 48.48 18.44 -65.19
CA ALA A 83 48.42 19.86 -65.46
C ALA A 83 48.62 20.12 -66.96
N ARG A 84 47.89 21.09 -67.52
CA ARG A 84 48.13 21.63 -68.85
C ARG A 84 48.32 23.13 -68.72
N GLU A 85 49.56 23.59 -68.86
CA GLU A 85 49.93 25.00 -68.68
C GLU A 85 50.22 25.64 -70.02
N ALA A 86 49.73 26.85 -70.25
CA ALA A 86 50.15 27.66 -71.39
C ALA A 86 51.55 28.22 -71.11
N VAL A 87 52.54 27.81 -71.90
CA VAL A 87 53.92 28.31 -71.83
C VAL A 87 54.04 29.63 -72.61
N THR A 88 53.28 29.76 -73.70
CA THR A 88 53.03 31.00 -74.44
C THR A 88 51.54 31.10 -74.78
N ASP A 89 51.13 32.19 -75.44
CA ASP A 89 49.80 32.37 -76.03
C ASP A 89 49.41 31.29 -77.07
N THR A 90 50.38 30.53 -77.58
CA THR A 90 50.21 29.52 -78.63
C THR A 90 50.74 28.12 -78.27
N VAL A 91 51.55 27.98 -77.21
CA VAL A 91 52.18 26.72 -76.80
C VAL A 91 51.69 26.31 -75.42
N SER A 92 51.20 25.08 -75.30
CA SER A 92 50.82 24.48 -74.02
C SER A 92 51.65 23.24 -73.69
N ARG A 93 52.04 23.10 -72.42
CA ARG A 93 52.74 21.94 -71.88
C ARG A 93 51.79 21.13 -71.01
N SER A 94 51.62 19.87 -71.36
CA SER A 94 50.93 18.89 -70.51
C SER A 94 51.96 18.07 -69.74
N TYR A 95 51.77 17.94 -68.43
CA TYR A 95 52.63 17.12 -67.59
C TYR A 95 51.86 16.54 -66.40
N GLN A 96 52.37 15.45 -65.85
CA GLN A 96 51.86 14.91 -64.60
C GLN A 96 52.71 15.46 -63.45
N ARG A 97 52.09 15.82 -62.33
CA ARG A 97 52.77 16.29 -61.12
C ARG A 97 52.36 15.44 -59.94
N ALA A 98 53.33 14.96 -59.20
CA ALA A 98 53.15 14.42 -57.85
C ALA A 98 53.67 15.45 -56.83
N GLN A 99 52.92 15.71 -55.76
CA GLN A 99 53.32 16.61 -54.69
C GLN A 99 53.03 15.98 -53.33
N LEU A 100 54.02 16.07 -52.44
CA LEU A 100 53.89 15.72 -51.03
C LEU A 100 54.03 17.00 -50.21
N GLN A 101 53.13 17.24 -49.27
CA GLN A 101 53.19 18.38 -48.36
C GLN A 101 53.00 17.93 -46.92
N ALA A 102 53.69 18.60 -46.00
CA ALA A 102 53.50 18.46 -44.57
C ALA A 102 53.60 19.84 -43.91
N GLY A 103 52.80 20.09 -42.89
CA GLY A 103 52.79 21.38 -42.21
C GLY A 103 52.10 21.36 -40.85
N VAL A 104 52.18 22.49 -40.16
CA VAL A 104 51.46 22.76 -38.92
C VAL A 104 50.49 23.90 -39.16
N ARG A 105 49.28 23.80 -38.60
CA ARG A 105 48.26 24.85 -38.61
C ARG A 105 47.86 25.22 -37.20
N TRP A 106 47.97 26.49 -36.84
CA TRP A 106 47.48 27.05 -35.58
C TRP A 106 46.16 27.80 -35.79
N PRO A 107 45.14 27.52 -34.97
CA PRO A 107 43.85 28.20 -35.03
C PRO A 107 43.93 29.60 -34.41
N LEU A 108 43.27 30.56 -35.05
CA LEU A 108 43.12 31.94 -34.57
C LEU A 108 41.65 32.33 -34.51
N LEU A 109 41.33 33.45 -33.86
CA LEU A 109 39.99 34.05 -33.80
C LEU A 109 38.90 33.00 -33.46
N GLY A 110 37.86 32.91 -34.28
CA GLY A 110 36.74 32.00 -34.07
C GLY A 110 37.12 30.52 -34.12
N SER A 111 38.14 30.13 -34.89
CA SER A 111 38.63 28.75 -34.88
C SER A 111 39.25 28.34 -33.55
N ARG A 112 39.85 29.30 -32.80
CA ARG A 112 40.35 29.06 -31.45
C ARG A 112 39.21 29.03 -30.43
N GLU A 113 38.24 29.95 -30.56
CA GLU A 113 37.05 29.96 -29.70
C GLU A 113 36.21 28.67 -29.85
N ALA A 114 36.03 28.17 -31.08
CA ALA A 114 35.35 26.89 -31.33
C ALA A 114 36.06 25.69 -30.67
N GLN A 115 37.40 25.68 -30.63
CA GLN A 115 38.16 24.66 -29.91
C GLN A 115 38.01 24.77 -28.38
N LEU A 116 37.95 25.99 -27.84
CA LEU A 116 37.68 26.22 -26.42
C LEU A 116 36.26 25.77 -26.07
N ARG A 117 35.25 26.13 -26.87
CA ARG A 117 33.86 25.70 -26.70
C ARG A 117 33.74 24.18 -26.71
N ALA A 118 34.36 23.50 -27.68
CA ALA A 118 34.31 22.04 -27.77
C ALA A 118 34.91 21.34 -26.52
N VAL A 119 35.89 21.96 -25.87
CA VAL A 119 36.41 21.46 -24.58
C VAL A 119 35.43 21.73 -23.45
N THR A 120 34.90 22.96 -23.35
CA THR A 120 33.89 23.30 -22.35
C THR A 120 32.66 22.39 -22.44
N GLU A 121 32.13 22.15 -23.65
CA GLU A 121 31.02 21.21 -23.90
C GLU A 121 31.34 19.78 -23.45
N ALA A 122 32.53 19.28 -23.75
CA ALA A 122 32.93 17.92 -23.38
C ALA A 122 33.17 17.76 -21.86
N GLU A 123 33.70 18.80 -21.20
CA GLU A 123 33.87 18.85 -19.74
C GLU A 123 32.51 18.91 -19.03
N GLN A 124 31.57 19.73 -19.53
CA GLN A 124 30.20 19.77 -19.02
C GLN A 124 29.47 18.45 -19.24
N GLY A 125 29.67 17.80 -20.40
CA GLY A 125 29.17 16.45 -20.64
C GLY A 125 29.70 15.43 -19.62
N THR A 126 30.95 15.56 -19.18
CA THR A 126 31.53 14.71 -18.12
C THR A 126 30.91 14.99 -16.76
N ALA A 127 30.72 16.27 -16.40
CA ALA A 127 30.07 16.67 -15.15
C ALA A 127 28.63 16.16 -15.05
N ALA A 128 27.85 16.26 -16.15
CA ALA A 128 26.50 15.71 -16.22
C ALA A 128 26.47 14.18 -16.02
N ARG A 129 27.41 13.44 -16.63
CA ARG A 129 27.51 11.98 -16.45
C ARG A 129 27.92 11.58 -15.03
N GLN A 130 28.71 12.41 -14.35
CA GLN A 130 29.05 12.20 -12.94
C GLN A 130 27.83 12.32 -12.02
N VAL A 131 26.92 13.27 -12.28
CA VAL A 131 25.64 13.38 -11.55
C VAL A 131 24.73 12.20 -11.89
N ARG A 132 24.64 11.81 -13.16
CA ARG A 132 23.86 10.64 -13.58
C ARG A 132 24.33 9.35 -12.91
N LEU A 133 25.64 9.15 -12.76
CA LEU A 133 26.19 8.01 -12.04
C LEU A 133 25.69 7.97 -10.59
N ARG A 134 25.71 9.10 -9.87
CA ARG A 134 25.19 9.16 -8.50
C ARG A 134 23.69 8.84 -8.44
N ALA A 135 22.91 9.34 -9.41
CA ALA A 135 21.49 9.02 -9.52
C ALA A 135 21.26 7.50 -9.68
N VAL A 136 22.00 6.87 -10.60
CA VAL A 136 21.89 5.43 -10.86
C VAL A 136 22.35 4.59 -9.65
N GLN A 137 23.36 5.05 -8.90
CA GLN A 137 23.77 4.42 -7.65
C GLN A 137 22.66 4.47 -6.59
N GLN A 138 21.98 5.62 -6.44
CA GLN A 138 20.84 5.76 -5.53
C GLN A 138 19.65 4.89 -5.96
N GLU A 139 19.32 4.89 -7.26
CA GLU A 139 18.27 4.03 -7.84
C GLU A 139 18.57 2.53 -7.59
N ALA A 140 19.82 2.09 -7.76
CA ALA A 140 20.24 0.71 -7.52
C ALA A 140 20.12 0.30 -6.05
N VAL A 141 20.56 1.16 -5.13
CA VAL A 141 20.42 0.95 -3.67
C VAL A 141 18.95 0.87 -3.28
N HIS A 142 18.13 1.78 -3.80
CA HIS A 142 16.70 1.80 -3.53
C HIS A 142 16.01 0.50 -4.00
N ALA A 143 16.32 0.02 -5.20
CA ALA A 143 15.79 -1.24 -5.71
C ALA A 143 16.17 -2.45 -4.83
N VAL A 144 17.42 -2.50 -4.34
CA VAL A 144 17.88 -3.53 -3.40
C VAL A 144 17.11 -3.45 -2.08
N ARG A 145 16.91 -2.26 -1.51
CA ARG A 145 16.13 -2.06 -0.28
C ARG A 145 14.69 -2.56 -0.42
N GLN A 146 14.04 -2.24 -1.54
CA GLN A 146 12.69 -2.73 -1.82
C GLN A 146 12.65 -4.25 -1.90
N ALA A 147 13.58 -4.87 -2.62
CA ALA A 147 13.65 -6.33 -2.75
C ALA A 147 13.96 -7.02 -1.41
N TYR A 148 14.83 -6.42 -0.59
CA TYR A 148 15.13 -6.89 0.77
C TYR A 148 13.91 -6.84 1.69
N LEU A 149 13.16 -5.73 1.69
CA LEU A 149 11.91 -5.60 2.45
C LEU A 149 10.88 -6.66 2.05
N ARG A 150 10.70 -6.86 0.74
CA ARG A 150 9.80 -7.89 0.20
C ARG A 150 10.21 -9.28 0.65
N HIS A 151 11.51 -9.59 0.64
CA HIS A 151 12.03 -10.86 1.13
C HIS A 151 11.71 -11.07 2.61
N ARG A 152 12.02 -10.09 3.45
CA ARG A 152 11.76 -10.13 4.90
C ARG A 152 10.28 -10.36 5.22
N HIS A 153 9.38 -9.59 4.61
CA HIS A 153 7.93 -9.75 4.79
C HIS A 153 7.42 -11.05 4.15
N GLY A 154 8.04 -11.52 3.07
CA GLY A 154 7.85 -12.87 2.52
C GLY A 154 8.11 -13.97 3.54
N MET A 155 9.27 -13.92 4.21
CA MET A 155 9.65 -14.87 5.26
C MET A 155 8.66 -14.87 6.44
N GLN A 156 8.13 -13.71 6.84
CA GLN A 156 7.11 -13.62 7.89
C GLN A 156 5.79 -14.31 7.49
N ARG A 157 5.34 -14.13 6.24
CA ARG A 157 4.13 -14.83 5.72
C ARG A 157 4.33 -16.34 5.64
N VAL A 158 5.52 -16.78 5.21
CA VAL A 158 5.89 -18.21 5.23
C VAL A 158 5.88 -18.75 6.66
N ALA A 159 6.41 -18.00 7.64
CA ALA A 159 6.40 -18.42 9.04
C ALA A 159 4.98 -18.53 9.62
N LEU A 160 4.07 -17.61 9.30
CA LEU A 160 2.66 -17.67 9.73
C LEU A 160 1.93 -18.90 9.19
N THR A 161 2.10 -19.18 7.89
CA THR A 161 1.49 -20.38 7.28
C THR A 161 2.11 -21.67 7.82
N GLN A 162 3.43 -21.71 8.03
CA GLN A 162 4.10 -22.84 8.68
C GLN A 162 3.59 -23.07 10.11
N ALA A 163 3.40 -22.00 10.88
CA ALA A 163 2.87 -22.08 12.24
C ALA A 163 1.46 -22.70 12.26
N PHE A 164 0.57 -22.26 11.36
CA PHE A 164 -0.78 -22.83 11.25
C PHE A 164 -0.76 -24.33 10.89
N LEU A 165 0.19 -24.75 10.07
CA LEU A 165 0.34 -26.14 9.59
C LEU A 165 1.06 -27.07 10.58
N THR A 166 1.66 -26.55 11.66
CA THR A 166 2.55 -27.33 12.56
C THR A 166 1.86 -28.54 13.21
N GLU A 167 0.58 -28.42 13.59
CA GLU A 167 -0.20 -29.49 14.25
C GLU A 167 -1.26 -30.10 13.33
N LYS A 168 -1.07 -30.01 12.00
CA LYS A 168 -2.05 -30.45 11.00
C LYS A 168 -2.43 -31.91 11.21
N GLU A 169 -1.46 -32.84 11.23
CA GLU A 169 -1.77 -34.27 11.30
C GLU A 169 -2.50 -34.63 12.60
N THR A 170 -2.08 -34.05 13.73
CA THR A 170 -2.71 -34.28 15.04
C THR A 170 -4.17 -33.81 15.06
N ILE A 171 -4.43 -32.62 14.48
CA ILE A 171 -5.77 -32.05 14.41
C ILE A 171 -6.65 -32.86 13.46
N GLU A 172 -6.18 -33.19 12.26
CA GLU A 172 -6.93 -33.99 11.28
C GLU A 172 -7.28 -35.39 11.85
N ALA A 173 -6.35 -36.03 12.56
CA ALA A 173 -6.62 -37.30 13.25
C ALA A 173 -7.66 -37.14 14.38
N SER A 174 -7.71 -35.99 15.06
CA SER A 174 -8.74 -35.70 16.05
C SER A 174 -10.12 -35.51 15.41
N LEU A 175 -10.19 -34.80 14.27
CA LEU A 175 -11.43 -34.61 13.52
C LEU A 175 -11.96 -35.96 13.00
N GLU A 176 -11.08 -36.80 12.45
CA GLU A 176 -11.43 -38.14 11.98
C GLU A 176 -12.03 -39.02 13.09
N ARG A 177 -11.37 -39.08 14.26
CA ARG A 177 -11.89 -39.83 15.42
C ARG A 177 -13.28 -39.33 15.86
N ARG A 178 -13.50 -38.01 15.85
CA ARG A 178 -14.80 -37.42 16.21
C ARG A 178 -15.89 -37.74 15.19
N THR A 179 -15.56 -37.73 13.90
CA THR A 179 -16.50 -38.14 12.84
C THR A 179 -16.86 -39.61 12.97
N GLN A 180 -15.89 -40.50 13.21
CA GLN A 180 -16.14 -41.93 13.42
C GLN A 180 -17.00 -42.21 14.66
N ALA A 181 -16.84 -41.40 15.71
CA ALA A 181 -17.65 -41.48 16.93
C ALA A 181 -19.02 -40.78 16.82
N GLY A 182 -19.36 -40.19 15.66
CA GLY A 182 -20.66 -39.54 15.41
C GLY A 182 -20.81 -38.14 16.00
N TYR A 183 -19.74 -37.54 16.53
CA TYR A 183 -19.75 -36.18 17.12
C TYR A 183 -19.53 -35.06 16.10
N MET A 184 -19.35 -35.38 14.81
CA MET A 184 -19.10 -34.42 13.74
C MET A 184 -19.57 -34.98 12.39
N LEU A 185 -20.19 -34.13 11.57
CA LEU A 185 -20.64 -34.54 10.23
C LEU A 185 -19.45 -34.70 9.27
N PRO A 186 -19.48 -35.67 8.32
CA PRO A 186 -18.40 -35.82 7.34
C PRO A 186 -18.16 -34.56 6.48
N ALA A 187 -19.22 -33.83 6.14
CA ALA A 187 -19.14 -32.58 5.38
C ALA A 187 -18.38 -31.48 6.14
N GLU A 188 -18.61 -31.39 7.44
CA GLU A 188 -17.92 -30.44 8.32
C GLU A 188 -16.44 -30.77 8.45
N ARG A 189 -16.09 -32.06 8.66
CA ARG A 189 -14.70 -32.54 8.65
C ARG A 189 -13.99 -32.18 7.34
N MET A 190 -14.65 -32.40 6.19
CA MET A 190 -14.08 -32.05 4.88
C MET A 190 -13.87 -30.53 4.74
N GLY A 191 -14.81 -29.71 5.21
CA GLY A 191 -14.67 -28.26 5.22
C GLY A 191 -13.48 -27.78 6.05
N LEU A 192 -13.32 -28.32 7.27
CA LEU A 192 -12.20 -27.98 8.16
C LEU A 192 -10.85 -28.48 7.62
N SER A 193 -10.82 -29.68 7.02
CA SER A 193 -9.62 -30.19 6.34
C SER A 193 -9.24 -29.32 5.13
N GLY A 194 -10.24 -28.77 4.43
CA GLY A 194 -10.04 -27.83 3.33
C GLY A 194 -9.28 -26.55 3.71
N LEU A 195 -9.36 -26.13 4.98
CA LEU A 195 -8.58 -24.98 5.48
C LEU A 195 -7.07 -25.26 5.46
N PHE A 196 -6.66 -26.48 5.83
CA PHE A 196 -5.25 -26.90 5.79
C PHE A 196 -4.74 -27.03 4.35
N SER A 197 -5.52 -27.66 3.46
CA SER A 197 -5.19 -27.74 2.03
C SER A 197 -5.04 -26.36 1.37
N SER A 198 -5.86 -25.40 1.79
CA SER A 198 -5.77 -24.00 1.35
C SER A 198 -4.49 -23.34 1.86
N ALA A 199 -4.15 -23.54 3.14
CA ALA A 199 -2.93 -23.01 3.75
C ALA A 199 -1.64 -23.62 3.14
N GLU A 200 -1.62 -24.90 2.80
CA GLU A 200 -0.49 -25.55 2.12
C GLU A 200 -0.26 -25.00 0.71
N THR A 201 -1.36 -24.74 -0.02
CA THR A 201 -1.28 -24.15 -1.36
C THR A 201 -0.77 -22.71 -1.29
N LEU A 202 -1.25 -21.95 -0.32
CA LEU A 202 -0.77 -20.60 -0.04
C LEU A 202 0.71 -20.60 0.37
N GLN A 203 1.12 -21.51 1.25
CA GLN A 203 2.51 -21.62 1.69
C GLN A 203 3.46 -21.88 0.52
N ARG A 204 3.13 -22.82 -0.37
CA ARG A 204 3.94 -23.11 -1.57
C ARG A 204 4.10 -21.87 -2.45
N THR A 205 3.04 -21.09 -2.60
CA THR A 205 3.07 -19.82 -3.35
C THR A 205 4.00 -18.81 -2.68
N LEU A 206 3.85 -18.62 -1.36
CA LEU A 206 4.67 -17.70 -0.57
C LEU A 206 6.15 -18.10 -0.54
N GLN A 207 6.46 -19.39 -0.47
CA GLN A 207 7.84 -19.89 -0.54
C GLN A 207 8.46 -19.60 -1.91
N PHE A 208 7.73 -19.86 -2.99
CA PHE A 208 8.21 -19.58 -4.35
C PHE A 208 8.46 -18.09 -4.58
N THR A 209 7.53 -17.21 -4.17
CA THR A 209 7.71 -15.75 -4.30
C THR A 209 8.82 -15.23 -3.40
N THR A 210 8.97 -15.75 -2.19
CA THR A 210 10.08 -15.38 -1.30
C THR A 210 11.43 -15.83 -1.88
N GLN A 211 11.51 -17.02 -2.50
CA GLN A 211 12.74 -17.45 -3.19
C GLN A 211 13.04 -16.63 -4.45
N SER A 212 12.03 -16.12 -5.17
CA SER A 212 12.26 -15.28 -6.34
C SER A 212 12.88 -13.93 -5.99
N THR A 213 12.62 -13.40 -4.79
CA THR A 213 13.28 -12.16 -4.32
C THR A 213 14.80 -12.32 -4.16
N LEU A 214 15.31 -13.51 -3.81
CA LEU A 214 16.75 -13.77 -3.74
C LEU A 214 17.41 -13.74 -5.13
N ARG A 215 16.71 -14.26 -6.15
CA ARG A 215 17.16 -14.17 -7.55
C ARG A 215 17.18 -12.73 -8.04
N GLU A 216 16.17 -11.95 -7.66
CA GLU A 216 16.12 -10.53 -7.98
C GLU A 216 17.25 -9.74 -7.31
N LEU A 217 17.50 -9.99 -6.02
CA LEU A 217 18.65 -9.40 -5.31
C LEU A 217 19.98 -9.79 -5.96
N SER A 218 20.10 -11.05 -6.41
CA SER A 218 21.30 -11.51 -7.10
C SER A 218 21.53 -10.73 -8.41
N ARG A 219 20.45 -10.48 -9.16
CA ARG A 219 20.48 -9.67 -10.39
C ARG A 219 20.81 -8.20 -10.13
N LEU A 220 20.26 -7.62 -9.06
CA LEU A 220 20.46 -6.21 -8.70
C LEU A 220 21.89 -5.94 -8.19
N THR A 221 22.51 -6.92 -7.53
CA THR A 221 23.84 -6.80 -6.94
C THR A 221 24.96 -7.39 -7.80
N ASP A 222 24.63 -8.16 -8.84
CA ASP A 222 25.57 -8.98 -9.62
C ASP A 222 26.35 -10.01 -8.79
N HIS A 223 25.74 -10.49 -7.69
CA HIS A 223 26.32 -11.48 -6.78
C HIS A 223 25.34 -12.65 -6.58
N SER A 224 25.83 -13.86 -6.33
CA SER A 224 24.95 -14.99 -6.03
C SER A 224 24.48 -14.93 -4.58
N ILE A 225 23.18 -14.73 -4.35
CA ILE A 225 22.59 -14.64 -3.01
C ILE A 225 21.69 -15.85 -2.77
N THR A 226 22.11 -16.71 -1.83
CA THR A 226 21.38 -17.93 -1.46
C THR A 226 20.69 -17.83 -0.10
N ALA A 227 21.13 -16.91 0.77
CA ALA A 227 20.56 -16.67 2.09
C ALA A 227 20.78 -15.21 2.52
N LEU A 228 19.90 -14.71 3.39
CA LEU A 228 19.91 -13.33 3.90
C LEU A 228 19.71 -13.32 5.41
N ASP A 229 20.45 -12.45 6.09
CA ASP A 229 20.13 -12.04 7.45
C ASP A 229 19.14 -10.87 7.41
N THR A 230 17.95 -11.07 8.00
CA THR A 230 16.78 -10.19 7.81
C THR A 230 16.46 -9.36 9.04
N ALA A 231 17.27 -8.34 9.30
CA ALA A 231 17.01 -7.33 10.33
C ALA A 231 15.94 -6.30 9.89
N PRO A 232 15.12 -5.78 10.83
CA PRO A 232 14.30 -4.60 10.62
C PRO A 232 15.09 -3.39 10.13
N MET A 233 14.48 -2.65 9.21
CA MET A 233 15.03 -1.41 8.68
C MET A 233 14.38 -0.22 9.39
N VAL A 234 15.20 0.69 9.93
CA VAL A 234 14.76 1.91 10.61
C VAL A 234 15.37 3.11 9.91
N TRP A 235 14.55 4.12 9.69
CA TRP A 235 14.95 5.38 9.06
C TRP A 235 15.04 6.49 10.10
N PRO A 236 16.03 7.39 10.00
CA PRO A 236 16.01 8.63 10.76
C PRO A 236 14.74 9.44 10.50
N ASP A 237 14.22 10.15 11.51
CA ASP A 237 12.99 10.93 11.38
C ASP A 237 13.06 11.95 10.23
N ALA A 238 14.24 12.55 10.02
CA ALA A 238 14.49 13.51 8.94
C ALA A 238 14.18 12.94 7.53
N CYS A 239 14.25 11.62 7.36
CA CYS A 239 13.92 10.94 6.11
C CYS A 239 12.42 10.82 5.84
N THR A 240 11.59 11.21 6.81
CA THR A 240 10.13 11.04 6.74
C THR A 240 9.34 12.31 7.05
N ARG A 241 9.99 13.39 7.50
CA ARG A 241 9.35 14.68 7.75
C ARG A 241 9.21 15.48 6.46
N SER A 242 8.01 16.00 6.22
CA SER A 242 7.67 16.73 4.99
C SER A 242 8.60 17.91 4.72
N GLN A 243 8.88 18.73 5.75
CA GLN A 243 9.75 19.90 5.62
C GLN A 243 11.17 19.54 5.17
N ASP A 244 11.73 18.46 5.71
CA ASP A 244 13.11 18.05 5.40
C ASP A 244 13.21 17.48 3.99
N VAL A 245 12.24 16.65 3.57
CA VAL A 245 12.22 16.05 2.23
C VAL A 245 12.06 17.13 1.16
N LEU A 246 11.12 18.06 1.35
CA LEU A 246 10.86 19.13 0.38
C LEU A 246 12.00 20.16 0.32
N ALA A 247 12.71 20.39 1.42
CA ALA A 247 13.86 21.29 1.44
C ALA A 247 15.04 20.81 0.57
N GLN A 248 15.09 19.52 0.23
CA GLN A 248 16.20 18.90 -0.51
C GLN A 248 16.00 18.90 -2.04
N VAL A 249 15.00 19.64 -2.56
CA VAL A 249 14.70 19.71 -4.01
C VAL A 249 15.92 20.03 -4.87
N ASP A 250 16.75 20.96 -4.44
CA ASP A 250 17.94 21.40 -5.18
C ASP A 250 19.11 20.40 -5.09
N GLU A 251 19.05 19.46 -4.14
CA GLU A 251 20.06 18.43 -3.93
C GLU A 251 19.78 17.17 -4.75
N HIS A 252 18.53 16.98 -5.22
CA HIS A 252 18.14 15.80 -5.98
C HIS A 252 18.90 15.70 -7.32
N PRO A 253 19.45 14.52 -7.70
CA PRO A 253 20.30 14.40 -8.89
C PRO A 253 19.66 14.87 -10.21
N SER A 254 18.35 14.67 -10.40
CA SER A 254 17.66 15.14 -11.61
C SER A 254 17.62 16.67 -11.71
N VAL A 255 17.50 17.36 -10.58
CA VAL A 255 17.50 18.83 -10.49
C VAL A 255 18.93 19.35 -10.63
N GLN A 256 19.91 18.70 -9.98
CA GLN A 256 21.32 19.01 -10.15
C GLN A 256 21.77 18.87 -11.61
N GLN A 257 21.34 17.82 -12.30
CA GLN A 257 21.67 17.63 -13.71
C GLN A 257 21.07 18.76 -14.57
N ALA A 258 19.81 19.13 -14.35
CA ALA A 258 19.18 20.24 -15.08
C ALA A 258 19.87 21.59 -14.77
N ARG A 259 20.34 21.80 -13.54
CA ARG A 259 21.11 22.99 -13.18
C ARG A 259 22.46 23.04 -13.91
N LEU A 260 23.16 21.90 -14.01
CA LEU A 260 24.39 21.81 -14.80
C LEU A 260 24.15 22.13 -16.29
N GLU A 261 23.00 21.78 -16.86
CA GLU A 261 22.66 22.15 -18.24
C GLU A 261 22.49 23.67 -18.41
N VAL A 262 21.91 24.36 -17.42
CA VAL A 262 21.83 25.84 -17.40
C VAL A 262 23.22 26.47 -17.29
N ASP A 263 24.05 25.97 -16.38
CA ASP A 263 25.42 26.45 -16.20
C ASP A 263 26.27 26.23 -17.46
N ALA A 264 26.12 25.07 -18.11
CA ALA A 264 26.77 24.77 -19.37
C ALA A 264 26.35 25.74 -20.49
N ALA A 265 25.05 26.01 -20.65
CA ALA A 265 24.54 26.97 -21.63
C ALA A 265 25.12 28.39 -21.39
N ASN A 266 25.20 28.82 -20.12
CA ASN A 266 25.78 30.11 -19.75
C ASN A 266 27.28 30.19 -20.05
N GLN A 267 28.05 29.13 -19.75
CA GLN A 267 29.49 29.08 -20.03
C GLN A 267 29.78 29.07 -21.53
N ILE A 268 29.03 28.26 -22.30
CA ILE A 268 29.15 28.21 -23.77
C ILE A 268 28.92 29.59 -24.39
N ALA A 269 27.91 30.33 -23.91
CA ALA A 269 27.61 31.69 -24.39
C ALA A 269 28.79 32.68 -24.20
N THR A 270 29.70 32.45 -23.26
CA THR A 270 30.87 33.33 -23.06
C THR A 270 31.92 33.23 -24.17
N HIS A 271 31.97 32.10 -24.88
CA HIS A 271 32.98 31.81 -25.91
C HIS A 271 32.57 32.28 -27.32
N LEU A 272 31.41 32.92 -27.49
CA LEU A 272 30.83 33.20 -28.82
C LEU A 272 31.05 34.63 -29.34
N ARG A 273 31.77 35.49 -28.61
CA ARG A 273 31.94 36.90 -29.00
C ARG A 273 32.76 37.08 -30.30
N ARG A 274 33.49 36.07 -30.78
CA ARG A 274 34.34 36.15 -31.99
C ARG A 274 34.27 34.91 -32.89
N GLU A 275 33.29 34.02 -32.70
CA GLU A 275 33.21 32.71 -33.38
C GLU A 275 32.81 32.79 -34.87
N THR A 276 32.29 33.93 -35.35
CA THR A 276 31.77 34.08 -36.72
C THR A 276 32.85 34.15 -37.81
N VAL A 277 34.13 34.18 -37.42
CA VAL A 277 35.28 34.33 -38.32
C VAL A 277 36.26 33.19 -38.05
N GLU A 278 36.37 32.27 -38.99
CA GLU A 278 37.38 31.21 -38.94
C GLU A 278 38.72 31.76 -39.44
N ALA A 279 39.78 31.49 -38.70
CA ALA A 279 41.12 31.93 -39.07
C ALA A 279 42.20 30.94 -38.65
N GLY A 280 43.29 30.92 -39.41
CA GLY A 280 44.44 30.09 -39.11
C GLY A 280 45.73 30.66 -39.66
N VAL A 281 46.83 30.28 -39.02
CA VAL A 281 48.19 30.44 -39.57
C VAL A 281 48.74 29.06 -39.80
N SER A 282 49.24 28.80 -41.00
CA SER A 282 49.87 27.55 -41.36
C SER A 282 51.29 27.76 -41.86
N LEU A 283 52.18 26.85 -41.50
CA LEU A 283 53.52 26.73 -42.04
C LEU A 283 53.64 25.34 -42.66
N SER A 284 53.91 25.27 -43.95
CA SER A 284 54.07 24.00 -44.66
C SER A 284 55.33 23.97 -45.51
N GLN A 285 55.87 22.76 -45.67
CA GLN A 285 56.88 22.44 -46.65
C GLN A 285 56.30 21.45 -47.64
N SER A 286 56.54 21.67 -48.92
CA SER A 286 56.13 20.74 -49.97
C SER A 286 57.27 20.40 -50.89
N VAL A 287 57.27 19.16 -51.38
CA VAL A 287 58.17 18.67 -52.42
C VAL A 287 57.31 18.21 -53.57
N SER A 288 57.58 18.71 -54.76
CA SER A 288 56.88 18.33 -55.99
C SER A 288 57.85 17.67 -56.96
N ARG A 289 57.32 16.77 -57.78
CA ARG A 289 58.04 16.16 -58.90
C ARG A 289 57.12 16.14 -60.11
N ASP A 290 57.56 16.84 -61.14
CA ASP A 290 56.93 16.77 -62.45
C ASP A 290 57.50 15.55 -63.17
N PHE A 291 56.64 14.69 -63.69
CA PHE A 291 57.07 13.51 -64.44
C PHE A 291 57.72 13.98 -65.75
N GLY A 292 59.04 13.77 -65.87
CA GLY A 292 59.87 14.32 -66.95
C GLY A 292 60.51 15.68 -66.64
N GLY A 293 60.39 16.20 -65.40
CA GLY A 293 61.02 17.43 -64.93
C GLY A 293 61.91 17.23 -63.69
N GLN A 294 62.50 18.33 -63.19
CA GLN A 294 63.29 18.35 -61.96
C GLN A 294 62.39 18.41 -60.72
N PRO A 295 62.82 17.89 -59.56
CA PRO A 295 62.08 18.05 -58.31
C PRO A 295 62.09 19.52 -57.85
N GLY A 296 60.95 19.97 -57.32
CA GLY A 296 60.77 21.28 -56.70
C GLY A 296 60.57 21.18 -55.20
N HIS A 297 60.89 22.24 -54.47
CA HIS A 297 60.54 22.39 -53.06
C HIS A 297 59.91 23.77 -52.84
N SER A 298 58.98 23.86 -51.89
CA SER A 298 58.39 25.13 -51.47
C SER A 298 58.21 25.18 -49.96
N THR A 299 58.41 26.35 -49.38
CA THR A 299 58.01 26.67 -48.01
C THR A 299 56.91 27.72 -48.09
N THR A 300 55.77 27.44 -47.48
CA THR A 300 54.61 28.33 -47.53
C THR A 300 54.20 28.72 -46.12
N VAL A 301 54.07 30.01 -45.88
CA VAL A 301 53.34 30.57 -44.72
C VAL A 301 52.00 31.05 -45.23
N GLY A 302 50.92 30.43 -44.77
CA GLY A 302 49.55 30.77 -45.17
C GLY A 302 48.78 31.35 -44.00
N ILE A 303 48.16 32.51 -44.19
CA ILE A 303 47.11 33.01 -43.31
C ILE A 303 45.80 32.82 -44.05
N ASP A 304 44.86 32.12 -43.44
CA ASP A 304 43.53 31.92 -44.02
C ASP A 304 42.47 32.56 -43.13
N LEU A 305 41.46 33.13 -43.79
CA LEU A 305 40.32 33.80 -43.19
C LEU A 305 39.08 33.35 -43.95
N SER A 306 38.11 32.77 -43.25
CA SER A 306 36.84 32.35 -43.83
C SER A 306 35.70 33.01 -43.06
N VAL A 307 34.87 33.75 -43.80
CA VAL A 307 33.71 34.49 -43.28
C VAL A 307 32.51 34.19 -44.16
N PRO A 308 31.36 33.78 -43.59
CA PRO A 308 30.14 33.55 -44.38
C PRO A 308 29.67 34.84 -45.05
N LEU A 309 29.24 34.77 -46.32
CA LEU A 309 28.73 35.93 -47.06
C LEU A 309 27.54 36.59 -46.34
N GLU A 310 26.68 35.79 -45.71
CA GLU A 310 25.55 36.24 -44.88
C GLU A 310 25.90 36.35 -43.38
N TRP A 311 27.06 36.95 -43.06
CA TRP A 311 27.59 36.99 -41.69
C TRP A 311 26.62 37.54 -40.63
N LYS A 312 25.78 38.53 -40.98
CA LYS A 312 24.79 39.10 -40.06
C LYS A 312 23.71 38.07 -39.72
N ALA A 313 23.12 37.44 -40.73
CA ALA A 313 22.07 36.43 -40.55
C ALA A 313 22.62 35.22 -39.78
N HIS A 314 23.83 34.77 -40.11
CA HIS A 314 24.50 33.68 -39.39
C HIS A 314 24.73 34.03 -37.91
N ARG A 315 25.23 35.24 -37.61
CA ARG A 315 25.43 35.71 -36.24
C ARG A 315 24.12 35.81 -35.47
N ASP A 316 23.10 36.41 -36.08
CA ASP A 316 21.81 36.62 -35.42
C ASP A 316 21.11 35.27 -35.16
N ALA A 317 21.26 34.29 -36.06
CA ALA A 317 20.80 32.92 -35.86
C ALA A 317 21.55 32.19 -34.73
N LEU A 318 22.88 32.34 -34.64
CA LEU A 318 23.67 31.78 -33.53
C LEU A 318 23.25 32.38 -32.17
N LEU A 319 23.03 33.69 -32.11
CA LEU A 319 22.51 34.35 -30.90
C LEU A 319 21.12 33.84 -30.53
N GLY A 320 20.23 33.69 -31.52
CA GLY A 320 18.89 33.13 -31.32
C GLY A 320 18.92 31.66 -30.84
N GLN A 321 19.83 30.84 -31.38
CA GLN A 321 20.03 29.47 -30.94
C GLN A 321 20.46 29.43 -29.46
N LEU A 322 21.43 30.23 -29.05
CA LEU A 322 21.90 30.27 -27.65
C LEU A 322 20.83 30.72 -26.67
N GLN A 323 20.08 31.77 -27.03
CA GLN A 323 18.96 32.23 -26.20
C GLN A 323 17.91 31.13 -26.06
N SER A 324 17.63 30.40 -27.14
CA SER A 324 16.68 29.29 -27.14
C SER A 324 17.21 28.09 -26.33
N GLU A 325 18.50 27.77 -26.42
CA GLU A 325 19.13 26.71 -25.63
C GLU A 325 19.14 27.03 -24.14
N ARG A 326 19.45 28.29 -23.77
CA ARG A 326 19.36 28.75 -22.38
C ARG A 326 17.93 28.66 -21.85
N TYR A 327 16.97 29.19 -22.61
CA TYR A 327 15.55 29.11 -22.25
C TYR A 327 15.06 27.66 -22.10
N ARG A 328 15.51 26.76 -22.99
CA ARG A 328 15.23 25.32 -22.89
C ARG A 328 15.79 24.73 -21.60
N ALA A 329 17.04 25.03 -21.26
CA ALA A 329 17.67 24.54 -20.04
C ALA A 329 17.01 25.09 -18.77
N GLU A 330 16.67 26.39 -18.75
CA GLU A 330 15.93 27.04 -17.64
C GLU A 330 14.55 26.41 -17.46
N SER A 331 13.82 26.18 -18.56
CA SER A 331 12.52 25.52 -18.54
C SER A 331 12.61 24.07 -18.04
N GLN A 332 13.66 23.35 -18.43
CA GLN A 332 13.90 21.99 -17.98
C GLN A 332 14.22 21.94 -16.47
N LEU A 333 14.98 22.90 -15.95
CA LEU A 333 15.23 23.01 -14.51
C LEU A 333 13.94 23.23 -13.72
N GLU A 334 13.10 24.15 -14.18
CA GLU A 334 11.81 24.42 -13.52
C GLU A 334 10.89 23.20 -13.57
N LEU A 335 10.83 22.51 -14.72
CA LEU A 335 10.09 21.26 -14.87
C LEU A 335 10.58 20.19 -13.88
N ARG A 336 11.91 19.95 -13.79
CA ARG A 336 12.47 18.94 -12.87
C ARG A 336 12.21 19.26 -11.40
N ARG A 337 12.21 20.54 -11.04
CA ARG A 337 11.83 20.98 -9.68
C ARG A 337 10.36 20.70 -9.41
N GLY A 338 9.45 21.06 -10.32
CA GLY A 338 8.03 20.80 -10.18
C GLY A 338 7.69 19.31 -10.11
N GLU A 339 8.34 18.48 -10.94
CA GLU A 339 8.22 17.02 -10.91
C GLU A 339 8.66 16.44 -9.56
N PHE A 340 9.80 16.90 -9.02
CA PHE A 340 10.28 16.47 -7.70
C PHE A 340 9.29 16.82 -6.59
N LEU A 341 8.83 18.08 -6.52
CA LEU A 341 7.90 18.52 -5.48
C LEU A 341 6.60 17.71 -5.52
N THR A 342 6.04 17.53 -6.71
CA THR A 342 4.80 16.75 -6.90
C THR A 342 4.99 15.29 -6.48
N ALA A 343 6.10 14.66 -6.87
CA ALA A 343 6.38 13.26 -6.52
C ALA A 343 6.63 13.08 -5.02
N ALA A 344 7.36 14.01 -4.39
CA ALA A 344 7.62 13.99 -2.95
C ALA A 344 6.32 14.17 -2.13
N GLU A 345 5.44 15.10 -2.52
CA GLU A 345 4.13 15.29 -1.89
C GLU A 345 3.25 14.04 -2.02
N LEU A 346 3.23 13.41 -3.19
CA LEU A 346 2.52 12.15 -3.40
C LEU A 346 3.08 11.03 -2.50
N ALA A 347 4.40 10.89 -2.42
CA ALA A 347 5.06 9.89 -1.57
C ALA A 347 4.75 10.10 -0.08
N LEU A 348 4.75 11.36 0.38
CA LEU A 348 4.35 11.74 1.74
C LEU A 348 2.89 11.35 2.03
N GLY A 349 1.97 11.70 1.14
CA GLY A 349 0.55 11.36 1.28
C GLY A 349 0.31 9.85 1.26
N LEU A 350 0.95 9.12 0.36
CA LEU A 350 0.86 7.66 0.29
C LEU A 350 1.36 7.00 1.57
N ARG A 351 2.50 7.45 2.12
CA ARG A 351 3.02 6.93 3.39
C ARG A 351 2.02 7.12 4.53
N GLN A 352 1.38 8.29 4.62
CA GLN A 352 0.35 8.56 5.64
C GLN A 352 -0.86 7.61 5.50
N ILE A 353 -1.31 7.36 4.27
CA ILE A 353 -2.37 6.37 4.02
C ILE A 353 -1.93 4.98 4.47
N ARG A 354 -0.70 4.54 4.12
CA ARG A 354 -0.18 3.22 4.53
C ARG A 354 -0.04 3.08 6.04
N GLN A 355 0.25 4.17 6.75
CA GLN A 355 0.29 4.17 8.21
C GLN A 355 -1.11 3.94 8.82
N SER A 356 -2.15 4.52 8.23
CA SER A 356 -3.54 4.25 8.62
C SER A 356 -3.96 2.81 8.29
N ASP A 357 -3.59 2.30 7.10
CA ASP A 357 -3.83 0.91 6.70
C ASP A 357 -3.21 -0.08 7.70
N GLN A 358 -1.97 0.18 8.12
CA GLN A 358 -1.26 -0.66 9.09
C GLN A 358 -1.92 -0.65 10.47
N SER A 359 -2.28 0.54 10.97
CA SER A 359 -3.02 0.67 12.24
C SER A 359 -4.36 -0.08 12.20
N ASN A 360 -5.03 -0.11 11.05
CA ASN A 360 -6.28 -0.84 10.88
C ASN A 360 -6.07 -2.35 10.85
N ALA A 361 -5.05 -2.83 10.14
CA ALA A 361 -4.70 -4.24 10.11
C ALA A 361 -4.30 -4.76 11.51
N GLU A 362 -3.63 -3.92 12.31
CA GLU A 362 -3.30 -4.24 13.71
C GLU A 362 -4.54 -4.42 14.58
N ARG A 363 -5.55 -3.55 14.46
CA ARG A 363 -6.83 -3.73 15.15
C ARG A 363 -7.53 -5.03 14.76
N LEU A 364 -7.57 -5.37 13.46
CA LEU A 364 -8.17 -6.62 12.98
C LEU A 364 -7.42 -7.85 13.50
N LEU A 365 -6.09 -7.76 13.61
CA LEU A 365 -5.26 -8.82 14.18
C LEU A 365 -5.59 -9.06 15.66
N LEU A 366 -5.72 -7.99 16.45
CA LEU A 366 -6.12 -8.08 17.87
C LEU A 366 -7.51 -8.69 18.04
N VAL A 367 -8.47 -8.30 17.19
CA VAL A 367 -9.82 -8.88 17.18
C VAL A 367 -9.77 -10.38 16.86
N ALA A 368 -8.98 -10.79 15.87
CA ALA A 368 -8.85 -12.21 15.52
C ALA A 368 -8.19 -13.04 16.63
N GLN A 369 -7.21 -12.47 17.35
CA GLN A 369 -6.61 -13.10 18.52
C GLN A 369 -7.63 -13.31 19.64
N GLU A 370 -8.43 -12.29 19.93
CA GLU A 370 -9.46 -12.36 20.96
C GLU A 370 -10.57 -13.35 20.59
N ASN A 371 -10.99 -13.38 19.31
CA ASN A 371 -11.95 -14.35 18.81
C ASN A 371 -11.46 -15.80 18.96
N LEU A 372 -10.18 -16.06 18.69
CA LEU A 372 -9.59 -17.37 18.93
C LEU A 372 -9.60 -17.72 20.43
N ARG A 373 -9.19 -16.78 21.29
CA ARG A 373 -9.20 -16.97 22.75
C ARG A 373 -10.60 -17.32 23.26
N VAL A 374 -11.62 -16.57 22.82
CA VAL A 374 -13.03 -16.81 23.17
C VAL A 374 -13.50 -18.17 22.64
N ALA A 375 -13.14 -18.55 21.41
CA ALA A 375 -13.48 -19.86 20.85
C ALA A 375 -12.88 -21.01 21.68
N MET A 376 -11.62 -20.90 22.08
CA MET A 376 -10.94 -21.90 22.92
C MET A 376 -11.61 -22.01 24.31
N LEU A 377 -11.94 -20.88 24.95
CA LEU A 377 -12.64 -20.89 26.24
C LEU A 377 -14.05 -21.50 26.16
N ARG A 378 -14.75 -21.30 25.04
CA ARG A 378 -16.07 -21.90 24.80
C ARG A 378 -15.95 -23.42 24.60
N GLN A 379 -14.93 -23.87 23.87
CA GLN A 379 -14.68 -25.30 23.64
C GLN A 379 -14.39 -26.06 24.94
N GLN A 380 -13.69 -25.46 25.91
CA GLN A 380 -13.43 -26.09 27.21
C GLN A 380 -14.69 -26.31 28.07
N ARG A 381 -15.79 -25.60 27.79
CA ARG A 381 -17.02 -25.64 28.59
C ARG A 381 -18.19 -26.34 27.91
N ILE A 382 -18.10 -26.60 26.60
CA ILE A 382 -19.17 -27.15 25.78
C ILE A 382 -18.57 -28.28 24.91
N ASP A 383 -18.99 -29.51 25.17
CA ASP A 383 -18.46 -30.72 24.53
C ASP A 383 -19.17 -31.05 23.19
N ASP A 384 -19.63 -30.02 22.46
CA ASP A 384 -20.41 -30.13 21.24
C ASP A 384 -19.53 -30.07 19.97
N GLY A 385 -19.98 -30.66 18.86
CA GLY A 385 -19.29 -30.70 17.56
C GLY A 385 -18.93 -29.32 17.02
N ASP A 386 -19.85 -28.37 17.13
CA ASP A 386 -19.72 -26.98 16.65
C ASP A 386 -18.55 -26.21 17.32
N ALA A 387 -18.16 -26.59 18.54
CA ALA A 387 -17.10 -25.89 19.27
C ALA A 387 -15.71 -26.12 18.64
N TYR A 388 -15.47 -27.31 18.07
CA TYR A 388 -14.21 -27.62 17.37
C TYR A 388 -14.10 -26.83 16.06
N ALA A 389 -15.19 -26.77 15.29
CA ALA A 389 -15.23 -26.01 14.05
C ALA A 389 -14.99 -24.51 14.30
N LYS A 390 -15.60 -23.94 15.35
CA LYS A 390 -15.36 -22.54 15.73
C LYS A 390 -13.91 -22.24 16.06
N VAL A 391 -13.24 -23.11 16.82
CA VAL A 391 -11.82 -22.93 17.17
C VAL A 391 -10.95 -22.95 15.91
N LEU A 392 -11.17 -23.91 15.00
CA LEU A 392 -10.37 -24.00 13.77
C LEU A 392 -10.66 -22.85 12.79
N ASN A 393 -11.92 -22.44 12.64
CA ASN A 393 -12.28 -21.27 11.85
C ASN A 393 -11.67 -19.98 12.44
N ALA A 394 -11.70 -19.81 13.77
CA ALA A 394 -11.07 -18.67 14.42
C ALA A 394 -9.53 -18.69 14.28
N ARG A 395 -8.92 -19.88 14.35
CA ARG A 395 -7.46 -20.06 14.13
C ARG A 395 -7.08 -19.73 12.68
N TYR A 396 -7.91 -20.11 11.70
CA TYR A 396 -7.70 -19.74 10.31
C TYR A 396 -7.95 -18.23 10.07
N ALA A 397 -8.96 -17.63 10.70
CA ALA A 397 -9.18 -16.19 10.65
C ALA A 397 -8.00 -15.41 11.24
N LEU A 398 -7.38 -15.92 12.31
CA LEU A 398 -6.14 -15.37 12.87
C LEU A 398 -4.96 -15.45 11.88
N LEU A 399 -4.82 -16.57 11.15
CA LEU A 399 -3.84 -16.67 10.07
C LEU A 399 -4.08 -15.58 9.02
N GLN A 400 -5.32 -15.42 8.54
CA GLN A 400 -5.67 -14.40 7.54
C GLN A 400 -5.39 -12.98 8.03
N ALA A 401 -5.77 -12.65 9.26
CA ALA A 401 -5.49 -11.35 9.85
C ALA A 401 -3.97 -11.11 10.02
N GLY A 402 -3.21 -12.14 10.39
CA GLY A 402 -1.75 -12.07 10.46
C GLY A 402 -1.10 -11.79 9.11
N LEU A 403 -1.58 -12.43 8.04
CA LEU A 403 -1.11 -12.17 6.68
C LEU A 403 -1.44 -10.75 6.22
N GLN A 404 -2.66 -10.26 6.48
CA GLN A 404 -3.06 -8.89 6.17
C GLN A 404 -2.20 -7.85 6.90
N TRP A 405 -1.86 -8.11 8.17
CA TRP A 405 -0.97 -7.25 8.93
C TRP A 405 0.45 -7.19 8.32
N VAL A 406 1.01 -8.34 7.90
CA VAL A 406 2.32 -8.35 7.24
C VAL A 406 2.28 -7.62 5.90
N GLU A 407 1.21 -7.77 5.12
CA GLU A 407 1.05 -7.04 3.87
C GLU A 407 0.93 -5.52 4.06
N ALA A 408 0.19 -5.08 5.08
CA ALA A 408 0.08 -3.67 5.40
C ALA A 408 1.43 -3.11 5.89
N ALA A 409 2.19 -3.89 6.68
CA ALA A 409 3.52 -3.51 7.14
C ALA A 409 4.50 -3.41 5.97
N GLU A 410 4.47 -4.35 5.04
CA GLU A 410 5.26 -4.32 3.81
C GLU A 410 4.99 -3.06 2.99
N ARG A 411 3.71 -2.69 2.81
CA ARG A 411 3.34 -1.48 2.05
C ARG A 411 3.82 -0.20 2.74
N LEU A 412 3.77 -0.13 4.08
CA LEU A 412 4.28 1.00 4.84
C LEU A 412 5.80 1.11 4.76
N ASP A 413 6.52 0.00 4.91
CA ASP A 413 7.98 -0.04 4.81
C ASP A 413 8.45 0.34 3.40
N LEU A 414 7.77 -0.16 2.35
CA LEU A 414 8.07 0.21 0.97
C LEU A 414 7.78 1.69 0.70
N ALA A 415 6.67 2.24 1.19
CA ALA A 415 6.36 3.67 1.05
C ALA A 415 7.37 4.56 1.81
N THR A 416 7.88 4.08 2.95
CA THR A 416 8.91 4.78 3.72
C THR A 416 10.27 4.72 3.02
N ALA A 417 10.64 3.57 2.44
CA ALA A 417 11.87 3.43 1.66
C ALA A 417 11.83 4.24 0.35
N GLU A 418 10.66 4.36 -0.28
CA GLU A 418 10.41 5.26 -1.40
C GLU A 418 10.69 6.70 -0.99
N LEU A 419 10.03 7.19 0.07
CA LEU A 419 10.22 8.54 0.58
C LEU A 419 11.68 8.84 0.93
N ALA A 420 12.37 7.89 1.56
CA ALA A 420 13.79 8.02 1.89
C ALA A 420 14.70 8.11 0.65
N SER A 421 14.29 7.56 -0.50
CA SER A 421 15.05 7.66 -1.76
C SER A 421 15.01 9.07 -2.38
N TRP A 422 13.99 9.86 -2.05
CA TRP A 422 13.90 11.27 -2.45
C TRP A 422 14.79 12.18 -1.59
N SER A 423 15.28 11.69 -0.45
CA SER A 423 16.16 12.44 0.43
C SER A 423 17.64 12.13 0.12
N THR A 424 18.45 13.19 0.01
CA THR A 424 19.87 13.11 -0.35
C THR A 424 20.82 13.25 0.84
N ALA A 425 20.36 13.81 1.97
CA ALA A 425 21.15 14.01 3.18
C ALA A 425 20.69 13.09 4.32
N GLY A 426 21.58 12.23 4.84
CA GLY A 426 21.34 11.41 6.04
C GLY A 426 20.45 10.16 5.84
N CYS A 427 19.79 10.01 4.69
CA CYS A 427 18.93 8.87 4.35
C CYS A 427 19.62 7.84 3.43
N ALA A 428 20.91 8.06 3.16
CA ALA A 428 21.72 7.17 2.34
C ALA A 428 22.01 5.83 3.03
N GLN A 429 21.89 5.73 4.35
CA GLN A 429 22.09 4.49 5.11
C GLN A 429 20.89 4.22 5.99
N ALA A 430 20.27 3.05 5.80
CA ALA A 430 19.22 2.61 6.69
C ALA A 430 19.84 1.93 7.91
N ILE A 431 19.33 2.21 9.11
CA ILE A 431 19.84 1.59 10.33
C ILE A 431 19.13 0.26 10.49
N THR A 432 19.88 -0.83 10.65
CA THR A 432 19.31 -2.12 11.05
C THR A 432 19.34 -2.23 12.56
N THR A 433 18.20 -2.59 13.16
CA THR A 433 18.15 -2.87 14.60
C THR A 433 18.06 -4.38 14.83
N PRO A 434 19.01 -4.98 15.58
CA PRO A 434 18.87 -6.37 15.95
C PRO A 434 17.67 -6.49 16.91
N HIS A 435 16.72 -7.36 16.53
CA HIS A 435 15.57 -7.78 17.35
C HIS A 435 14.46 -6.74 17.59
N SER A 436 13.37 -6.86 16.82
CA SER A 436 12.01 -6.53 17.29
C SER A 436 10.97 -7.17 16.37
N THR A 437 10.64 -8.44 16.63
CA THR A 437 9.42 -9.10 16.13
C THR A 437 8.41 -9.28 17.27
N SER A 438 8.21 -8.25 18.09
CA SER A 438 7.33 -8.36 19.28
C SER A 438 5.87 -8.62 18.89
N THR A 439 5.39 -8.05 17.79
CA THR A 439 3.96 -8.11 17.41
C THR A 439 3.51 -9.46 16.86
N LEU A 440 4.30 -10.11 16.00
CA LEU A 440 3.93 -11.40 15.39
C LEU A 440 4.23 -12.61 16.28
N ARG A 441 5.16 -12.47 17.23
CA ARG A 441 5.51 -13.56 18.14
C ARG A 441 4.28 -14.19 18.83
N PRO A 442 3.38 -13.44 19.51
CA PRO A 442 2.19 -14.03 20.12
C PRO A 442 1.26 -14.71 19.11
N VAL A 443 1.13 -14.17 17.88
CA VAL A 443 0.36 -14.79 16.80
C VAL A 443 0.95 -16.15 16.42
N LEU A 444 2.26 -16.21 16.19
CA LEU A 444 2.96 -17.44 15.85
C LEU A 444 2.80 -18.50 16.95
N LEU A 445 2.94 -18.12 18.22
CA LEU A 445 2.72 -19.06 19.34
C LEU A 445 1.28 -19.60 19.34
N SER A 446 0.27 -18.74 19.18
CA SER A 446 -1.14 -19.16 19.12
C SER A 446 -1.45 -20.05 17.92
N LEU A 447 -0.75 -19.85 16.80
CA LEU A 447 -0.89 -20.68 15.61
C LEU A 447 -0.17 -22.02 15.75
N MET A 448 1.02 -22.09 16.37
CA MET A 448 1.77 -23.36 16.50
C MET A 448 1.14 -24.38 17.45
N GLY A 449 0.38 -23.92 18.46
CA GLY A 449 -0.20 -24.83 19.46
C GLY A 449 -1.36 -25.67 18.93
N ASN A 450 -1.47 -26.90 19.43
CA ASN A 450 -2.68 -27.71 19.26
C ASN A 450 -3.76 -27.19 20.24
N PRO A 451 -4.86 -26.60 19.76
CA PRO A 451 -5.86 -26.02 20.64
C PRO A 451 -6.71 -27.07 21.38
N PHE A 452 -6.50 -28.37 21.11
CA PHE A 452 -7.30 -29.48 21.63
C PHE A 452 -6.52 -30.42 22.58
N ALA A 453 -5.33 -30.04 23.03
CA ALA A 453 -4.55 -30.83 23.99
C ALA A 453 -5.16 -30.79 25.41
N GLN A 454 -6.01 -31.78 25.71
CA GLN A 454 -6.55 -32.28 26.99
C GLN A 454 -6.72 -31.32 28.19
N ALA A 455 -7.99 -31.04 28.54
CA ALA A 455 -8.44 -30.94 29.93
C ALA A 455 -9.32 -32.17 30.25
N SER A 456 -9.03 -32.87 31.34
CA SER A 456 -9.80 -34.04 31.78
C SER A 456 -11.27 -33.65 32.05
N PRO A 457 -12.26 -34.48 31.67
CA PRO A 457 -13.66 -34.17 31.89
C PRO A 457 -14.02 -34.32 33.38
N PRO A 458 -14.78 -33.37 33.98
CA PRO A 458 -15.42 -33.61 35.27
C PRO A 458 -16.63 -34.56 35.09
N PRO A 459 -17.05 -35.29 36.13
CA PRO A 459 -18.08 -36.32 36.02
C PRO A 459 -19.45 -35.68 35.75
N LEU A 460 -20.16 -36.23 34.76
CA LEU A 460 -21.55 -35.92 34.46
C LEU A 460 -22.47 -36.41 35.60
N ALA A 461 -23.16 -35.48 36.25
CA ALA A 461 -24.30 -35.80 37.11
C ALA A 461 -25.59 -35.88 36.27
N PRO A 462 -26.48 -36.87 36.52
CA PRO A 462 -27.69 -37.07 35.71
C PRO A 462 -28.75 -36.02 36.06
N ARG A 463 -29.24 -35.28 35.05
CA ARG A 463 -30.43 -34.43 35.18
C ARG A 463 -31.68 -35.25 34.92
N GLN A 464 -32.52 -35.37 35.95
CA GLN A 464 -33.85 -35.93 35.88
C GLN A 464 -34.76 -35.02 35.05
N ALA A 465 -35.47 -35.63 34.10
CA ALA A 465 -36.54 -35.00 33.36
C ALA A 465 -37.74 -34.78 34.28
N SER A 466 -38.17 -33.52 34.42
CA SER A 466 -39.46 -33.18 35.01
C SER A 466 -40.40 -32.75 33.90
N THR A 467 -41.37 -33.60 33.60
CA THR A 467 -42.54 -33.30 32.78
C THR A 467 -43.47 -32.38 33.55
N VAL A 468 -43.77 -31.20 33.01
CA VAL A 468 -44.97 -30.44 33.38
C VAL A 468 -45.75 -30.13 32.11
N SER A 469 -46.90 -30.78 32.00
CA SER A 469 -47.99 -30.41 31.12
C SER A 469 -48.81 -29.34 31.82
N THR A 470 -49.15 -28.26 31.12
CA THR A 470 -50.48 -27.64 31.23
C THR A 470 -50.76 -26.75 30.03
N SER A 471 -51.93 -27.00 29.44
CA SER A 471 -52.61 -26.24 28.41
C SER A 471 -53.02 -24.84 28.88
N ALA A 472 -52.91 -23.84 28.00
CA ALA A 472 -53.76 -22.65 28.03
C ALA A 472 -54.04 -22.16 26.59
N ARG A 473 -55.32 -21.92 26.33
CA ARG A 473 -55.92 -21.54 25.03
C ARG A 473 -55.25 -20.32 24.41
N ALA A 474 -54.92 -20.46 23.13
CA ALA A 474 -54.38 -19.42 22.28
C ALA A 474 -55.44 -18.36 21.94
N ALA A 475 -55.17 -17.11 22.30
CA ALA A 475 -55.50 -15.98 21.45
C ALA A 475 -54.35 -15.82 20.46
N GLU A 476 -54.64 -15.68 19.17
CA GLU A 476 -53.62 -15.46 18.14
C GLU A 476 -52.92 -14.10 18.36
N VAL A 477 -51.80 -14.13 19.08
CA VAL A 477 -50.87 -13.02 19.17
C VAL A 477 -49.99 -13.07 17.93
N HIS A 478 -50.15 -12.10 17.03
CA HIS A 478 -49.22 -11.94 15.92
C HIS A 478 -47.84 -11.51 16.45
N PRO A 479 -46.75 -12.17 16.02
CA PRO A 479 -45.40 -11.86 16.49
C PRO A 479 -44.98 -10.43 16.11
N ALA A 480 -44.48 -9.66 17.07
CA ALA A 480 -44.04 -8.28 16.89
C ALA A 480 -42.60 -8.23 16.38
N LEU A 481 -42.43 -8.06 15.06
CA LEU A 481 -41.11 -7.93 14.41
C LEU A 481 -40.79 -6.45 14.11
N GLY A 482 -39.51 -6.10 14.20
CA GLY A 482 -38.93 -4.83 13.75
C GLY A 482 -37.68 -5.03 12.92
N TRP A 483 -37.21 -3.99 12.21
CA TRP A 483 -36.05 -4.11 11.32
C TRP A 483 -35.14 -2.89 11.39
N TYR A 484 -33.83 -3.13 11.52
CA TYR A 484 -32.80 -2.14 11.23
C TYR A 484 -32.69 -1.95 9.72
N VAL A 485 -32.74 -0.69 9.28
CA VAL A 485 -32.55 -0.27 7.90
C VAL A 485 -31.38 0.72 7.90
N TRP A 486 -30.19 0.21 7.62
CA TRP A 486 -28.97 1.02 7.63
C TRP A 486 -28.93 2.04 6.49
N ASN A 487 -29.59 1.75 5.36
CA ASN A 487 -29.66 2.63 4.20
C ASN A 487 -31.01 3.34 4.07
N GLY A 488 -31.26 4.32 4.94
CA GLY A 488 -32.47 5.14 4.90
C GLY A 488 -32.74 5.85 3.56
N PRO A 489 -31.74 6.42 2.87
CA PRO A 489 -31.96 7.05 1.56
C PRO A 489 -32.54 6.10 0.52
N ALA A 490 -32.12 4.84 0.48
CA ALA A 490 -32.68 3.87 -0.45
C ALA A 490 -34.18 3.59 -0.18
N LEU A 491 -34.57 3.52 1.09
CA LEU A 491 -35.97 3.36 1.49
C LEU A 491 -36.81 4.60 1.17
N LEU A 492 -36.26 5.82 1.34
CA LEU A 492 -36.92 7.07 0.96
C LEU A 492 -37.13 7.19 -0.56
N GLN A 493 -36.14 6.75 -1.35
CA GLN A 493 -36.24 6.76 -2.81
C GLN A 493 -37.27 5.74 -3.31
N THR A 494 -37.34 4.57 -2.66
CA THR A 494 -38.25 3.48 -3.06
C THR A 494 -39.15 3.02 -1.91
N PRO A 495 -40.16 3.83 -1.49
CA PRO A 495 -41.05 3.46 -0.38
C PRO A 495 -41.88 2.19 -0.64
N SER A 496 -41.99 1.75 -1.89
CA SER A 496 -42.65 0.48 -2.25
C SER A 496 -41.91 -0.74 -1.69
N GLN A 497 -40.62 -0.64 -1.33
CA GLN A 497 -39.88 -1.70 -0.66
C GLN A 497 -40.51 -2.13 0.66
N LEU A 498 -41.28 -1.25 1.32
CA LEU A 498 -42.05 -1.61 2.50
C LEU A 498 -42.91 -2.85 2.24
N LYS A 499 -43.48 -3.01 1.03
CA LYS A 499 -44.31 -4.17 0.67
C LYS A 499 -43.62 -5.52 0.85
N ALA A 500 -42.29 -5.56 0.77
CA ALA A 500 -41.51 -6.78 0.94
C ALA A 500 -41.28 -7.13 2.42
N LEU A 501 -41.60 -6.24 3.37
CA LEU A 501 -41.48 -6.52 4.80
C LEU A 501 -42.32 -7.74 5.18
N PRO A 502 -41.76 -8.67 5.97
CA PRO A 502 -42.47 -9.86 6.40
C PRO A 502 -43.74 -9.55 7.21
N PRO A 503 -44.77 -10.42 7.14
CA PRO A 503 -45.96 -10.29 7.98
C PRO A 503 -45.60 -10.23 9.48
N GLY A 504 -46.30 -9.41 10.25
CA GLY A 504 -45.99 -9.18 11.67
C GLY A 504 -44.96 -8.07 11.93
N THR A 505 -44.42 -7.44 10.88
CA THR A 505 -43.59 -6.24 11.05
C THR A 505 -44.40 -5.07 11.60
N GLN A 506 -43.97 -4.49 12.72
CA GLN A 506 -44.63 -3.37 13.40
C GLN A 506 -43.80 -2.08 13.37
N ARG A 507 -42.50 -2.16 13.11
CA ARG A 507 -41.62 -0.99 13.03
C ARG A 507 -40.39 -1.20 12.15
N VAL A 508 -39.84 -0.08 11.67
CA VAL A 508 -38.53 -0.01 11.01
C VAL A 508 -37.70 1.10 11.65
N LEU A 509 -36.44 0.80 11.91
CA LEU A 509 -35.45 1.69 12.52
C LEU A 509 -34.52 2.15 11.42
N VAL A 510 -34.62 3.41 11.02
CA VAL A 510 -34.01 3.90 9.78
C VAL A 510 -32.82 4.80 10.10
N SER A 511 -31.65 4.44 9.58
CA SER A 511 -30.42 5.19 9.79
C SER A 511 -30.12 6.16 8.64
N PHE A 512 -29.51 7.28 9.00
CA PHE A 512 -29.07 8.34 8.10
C PHE A 512 -27.73 8.89 8.58
N THR A 513 -26.83 9.19 7.65
CA THR A 513 -25.61 9.95 7.97
C THR A 513 -25.96 11.40 8.30
N ASN A 514 -25.05 12.13 8.95
CA ASN A 514 -25.25 13.55 9.29
C ASN A 514 -25.66 14.40 8.07
N ARG A 515 -24.99 14.21 6.91
CA ARG A 515 -25.32 14.91 5.66
C ARG A 515 -26.74 14.55 5.16
N GLN A 516 -27.16 13.29 5.33
CA GLN A 516 -28.49 12.84 4.91
C GLN A 516 -29.58 13.38 5.83
N LEU A 517 -29.33 13.49 7.14
CA LEU A 517 -30.24 14.14 8.08
C LEU A 517 -30.42 15.62 7.78
N GLN A 518 -29.34 16.34 7.47
CA GLN A 518 -29.44 17.74 7.02
C GLN A 518 -30.31 17.86 5.76
N ALA A 519 -30.13 16.96 4.79
CA ALA A 519 -30.96 16.92 3.59
C ALA A 519 -32.44 16.56 3.86
N LEU A 520 -32.74 15.86 4.95
CA LEU A 520 -34.12 15.57 5.36
C LEU A 520 -34.84 16.78 5.95
N VAL A 521 -34.09 17.74 6.50
CA VAL A 521 -34.65 18.99 7.03
C VAL A 521 -35.03 19.94 5.89
N GLU A 522 -34.49 19.78 4.69
CA GLU A 522 -34.92 20.54 3.51
C GLU A 522 -36.35 20.17 3.08
N PRO A 523 -37.13 21.10 2.49
CA PRO A 523 -38.54 20.87 2.16
C PRO A 523 -38.81 19.61 1.32
N THR A 524 -37.94 19.31 0.35
CA THR A 524 -38.07 18.12 -0.50
C THR A 524 -37.79 16.82 0.26
N GLY A 525 -36.82 16.84 1.19
CA GLY A 525 -36.50 15.74 2.08
C GLY A 525 -37.64 15.48 3.07
N GLN A 526 -38.16 16.54 3.70
CA GLN A 526 -39.30 16.47 4.62
C GLN A 526 -40.53 15.86 3.95
N GLN A 527 -40.84 16.28 2.72
CA GLN A 527 -41.98 15.73 1.97
C GLN A 527 -41.80 14.24 1.68
N ARG A 528 -40.61 13.79 1.25
CA ARG A 528 -40.33 12.38 0.99
C ARG A 528 -40.43 11.53 2.25
N LEU A 529 -39.90 12.03 3.37
CA LEU A 529 -40.00 11.35 4.67
C LEU A 529 -41.45 11.26 5.13
N THR A 530 -42.21 12.35 5.02
CA THR A 530 -43.65 12.37 5.36
C THR A 530 -44.43 11.35 4.55
N GLN A 531 -44.15 11.22 3.25
CA GLN A 531 -44.76 10.20 2.39
C GLN A 531 -44.37 8.78 2.79
N LEU A 532 -43.10 8.54 3.15
CA LEU A 532 -42.65 7.23 3.65
C LEU A 532 -43.37 6.86 4.94
N VAL A 533 -43.42 7.78 5.91
CA VAL A 533 -44.10 7.58 7.21
C VAL A 533 -45.59 7.34 7.01
N ALA A 534 -46.26 8.12 6.15
CA ALA A 534 -47.67 7.89 5.84
C ALA A 534 -47.92 6.51 5.23
N LYS A 535 -47.07 6.08 4.28
CA LYS A 535 -47.15 4.73 3.66
C LYS A 535 -46.88 3.62 4.67
N ALA A 536 -45.94 3.80 5.58
CA ALA A 536 -45.65 2.85 6.65
C ALA A 536 -46.83 2.74 7.62
N LYS A 537 -47.40 3.88 8.04
CA LYS A 537 -48.56 3.96 8.93
C LYS A 537 -49.82 3.31 8.35
N HIS A 538 -50.06 3.45 7.05
CA HIS A 538 -51.14 2.71 6.35
C HIS A 538 -50.99 1.18 6.43
N ARG A 539 -49.78 0.68 6.69
CA ARG A 539 -49.48 -0.74 6.88
C ARG A 539 -49.31 -1.14 8.35
N GLY A 540 -49.59 -0.22 9.28
CA GLY A 540 -49.39 -0.45 10.71
C GLY A 540 -47.92 -0.51 11.14
N VAL A 541 -47.00 0.03 10.33
CA VAL A 541 -45.55 0.05 10.60
C VAL A 541 -45.13 1.44 11.07
N ARG A 542 -44.49 1.52 12.23
CA ARG A 542 -43.85 2.74 12.75
C ARG A 542 -42.48 2.97 12.10
N VAL A 543 -42.10 4.23 11.93
CA VAL A 543 -40.78 4.63 11.39
C VAL A 543 -40.04 5.37 12.50
N GLU A 544 -38.98 4.75 13.00
CA GLU A 544 -38.17 5.24 14.12
C GLU A 544 -36.80 5.71 13.57
N LEU A 545 -36.29 6.82 14.09
CA LEU A 545 -34.96 7.34 13.70
C LEU A 545 -33.87 6.59 14.46
N LEU A 546 -32.92 6.00 13.76
CA LEU A 546 -31.80 5.26 14.34
C LEU A 546 -30.49 6.05 14.23
N LEU A 547 -29.84 6.31 15.36
CA LEU A 547 -28.55 6.99 15.44
C LEU A 547 -27.58 6.16 16.29
N GLY A 548 -26.37 5.87 15.78
CA GLY A 548 -25.40 5.02 16.49
C GLY A 548 -23.94 5.38 16.26
N GLU A 549 -23.50 6.52 16.80
CA GLU A 549 -22.08 6.90 16.84
C GLU A 549 -21.55 6.70 18.28
N PRO A 550 -20.58 5.79 18.50
CA PRO A 550 -20.16 5.36 19.84
C PRO A 550 -19.70 6.50 20.73
N THR A 551 -19.02 7.50 20.16
CA THR A 551 -18.42 8.61 20.91
C THR A 551 -19.45 9.56 21.53
N TRP A 552 -20.74 9.44 21.21
CA TRP A 552 -21.79 10.28 21.79
C TRP A 552 -22.09 10.04 23.27
N VAL A 553 -21.55 8.97 23.87
CA VAL A 553 -21.59 8.83 25.34
C VAL A 553 -20.57 9.75 26.04
N LEU A 554 -19.54 10.20 25.33
CA LEU A 554 -18.52 11.13 25.84
C LEU A 554 -19.00 12.59 25.74
N PRO A 555 -18.54 13.51 26.60
CA PRO A 555 -19.03 14.88 26.65
C PRO A 555 -19.00 15.62 25.29
N ALA A 556 -17.88 15.54 24.57
CA ALA A 556 -17.72 16.21 23.28
C ALA A 556 -18.62 15.62 22.18
N GLY A 557 -18.77 14.30 22.14
CA GLY A 557 -19.68 13.65 21.20
C GLY A 557 -21.14 13.94 21.53
N ARG A 558 -21.50 13.98 22.81
CA ARG A 558 -22.86 14.27 23.28
C ARG A 558 -23.36 15.62 22.76
N GLU A 559 -22.54 16.67 22.77
CA GLU A 559 -22.94 17.97 22.22
C GLU A 559 -23.30 17.90 20.72
N GLN A 560 -22.55 17.10 19.95
CA GLN A 560 -22.82 16.89 18.53
C GLN A 560 -24.17 16.20 18.31
N LEU A 561 -24.47 15.16 19.10
CA LEU A 561 -25.76 14.48 19.07
C LEU A 561 -26.92 15.43 19.40
N LEU A 562 -26.77 16.25 20.44
CA LEU A 562 -27.81 17.20 20.83
C LEU A 562 -28.09 18.23 19.73
N ASN A 563 -27.06 18.73 19.06
CA ASN A 563 -27.20 19.65 17.93
C ASN A 563 -27.91 18.98 16.74
N LEU A 564 -27.57 17.73 16.45
CA LEU A 564 -28.22 16.94 15.40
C LEU A 564 -29.72 16.77 15.68
N ILE A 565 -30.10 16.36 16.89
CA ILE A 565 -31.50 16.17 17.28
C ILE A 565 -32.27 17.48 17.22
N LYS A 566 -31.70 18.60 17.71
CA LYS A 566 -32.34 19.93 17.62
C LYS A 566 -32.70 20.30 16.18
N SER A 567 -31.86 19.95 15.21
CA SER A 567 -32.13 20.21 13.80
C SER A 567 -33.22 19.30 13.21
N ALA A 568 -33.31 18.05 13.68
CA ALA A 568 -34.18 17.02 13.14
C ALA A 568 -35.54 16.87 13.87
N ARG A 569 -35.70 17.43 15.06
CA ARG A 569 -36.87 17.20 15.96
C ARG A 569 -38.25 17.50 15.37
N HIS A 570 -38.31 18.25 14.26
CA HIS A 570 -39.56 18.58 13.57
C HIS A 570 -39.98 17.52 12.54
N LEU A 571 -39.12 16.54 12.27
CA LEU A 571 -39.39 15.47 11.30
C LEU A 571 -40.42 14.47 11.84
N PRO A 572 -41.22 13.82 10.98
CA PRO A 572 -42.34 12.98 11.39
C PRO A 572 -41.92 11.56 11.81
N PHE A 573 -40.86 11.40 12.61
CA PHE A 573 -40.49 10.11 13.18
C PHE A 573 -41.39 9.75 14.38
N ASP A 574 -41.58 8.45 14.62
CA ASP A 574 -42.42 7.94 15.72
C ASP A 574 -41.62 7.78 17.04
N ALA A 575 -40.31 7.55 16.95
CA ALA A 575 -39.40 7.41 18.09
C ALA A 575 -37.95 7.76 17.69
N LEU A 576 -37.09 8.02 18.68
CA LEU A 576 -35.64 8.09 18.53
C LEU A 576 -34.99 6.89 19.20
N HIS A 577 -34.16 6.18 18.44
CA HIS A 577 -33.44 4.99 18.88
C HIS A 577 -31.94 5.26 18.83
N LEU A 578 -31.29 5.20 19.98
CA LEU A 578 -29.85 5.36 20.13
C LEU A 578 -29.20 3.98 20.19
N ASP A 579 -28.26 3.70 19.30
CA ASP A 579 -27.49 2.46 19.29
C ASP A 579 -26.09 2.72 19.83
N LEU A 580 -25.87 2.41 21.11
CA LEU A 580 -24.66 2.78 21.85
C LEU A 580 -24.16 1.59 22.68
N GLU A 581 -22.96 1.10 22.33
CA GLU A 581 -22.34 -0.04 23.00
C GLU A 581 -20.98 0.32 23.60
N ARG A 582 -20.70 -0.21 24.81
CA ARG A 582 -19.40 -0.04 25.49
C ARG A 582 -18.24 -0.53 24.63
N SER A 583 -18.41 -1.68 23.99
CA SER A 583 -17.39 -2.34 23.16
C SER A 583 -16.97 -1.54 21.93
N GLN A 584 -17.79 -0.59 21.49
CA GLN A 584 -17.50 0.25 20.33
C GLN A 584 -16.66 1.49 20.69
N LEU A 585 -16.46 1.78 21.99
CA LEU A 585 -15.53 2.81 22.44
C LEU A 585 -14.07 2.31 22.47
N PRO A 586 -13.09 3.20 22.27
CA PRO A 586 -11.70 2.93 22.62
C PRO A 586 -11.57 2.43 24.06
N GLU A 587 -10.68 1.46 24.31
CA GLU A 587 -10.55 0.81 25.63
C GLU A 587 -10.31 1.81 26.78
N ALA A 588 -9.54 2.88 26.53
CA ALA A 588 -9.29 3.93 27.50
C ALA A 588 -10.55 4.70 27.93
N ASP A 589 -11.57 4.74 27.07
CA ASP A 589 -12.82 5.48 27.29
C ASP A 589 -13.96 4.59 27.78
N GLN A 590 -13.85 3.25 27.67
CA GLN A 590 -14.86 2.31 28.15
C GLN A 590 -15.23 2.46 29.64
N PRO A 591 -14.31 2.78 30.56
CA PRO A 591 -14.68 3.04 31.96
C PRO A 591 -15.66 4.21 32.14
N GLN A 592 -15.72 5.14 31.19
CA GLN A 592 -16.62 6.30 31.24
C GLN A 592 -18.03 5.97 30.72
N TRP A 593 -18.24 4.80 30.10
CA TRP A 593 -19.47 4.46 29.40
C TRP A 593 -20.70 4.44 30.30
N ASP A 594 -20.60 3.84 31.50
CA ASP A 594 -21.75 3.65 32.41
C ASP A 594 -22.42 4.97 32.79
N GLN A 595 -21.62 5.98 33.14
CA GLN A 595 -22.15 7.32 33.43
C GLN A 595 -22.44 8.10 32.14
N GLY A 596 -21.58 7.96 31.13
CA GLY A 596 -21.69 8.66 29.86
C GLY A 596 -23.01 8.38 29.14
N VAL A 597 -23.46 7.13 29.11
CA VAL A 597 -24.74 6.75 28.47
C VAL A 597 -25.96 7.27 29.24
N LEU A 598 -25.92 7.25 30.58
CA LEU A 598 -27.00 7.81 31.41
C LEU A 598 -27.16 9.31 31.18
N ASP A 599 -26.04 10.04 31.20
CA ASP A 599 -26.02 11.47 30.94
C ASP A 599 -26.49 11.79 29.51
N THR A 600 -26.09 10.99 28.53
CA THR A 600 -26.50 11.17 27.13
C THR A 600 -28.00 10.92 26.96
N VAL A 601 -28.55 9.82 27.51
CA VAL A 601 -30.00 9.54 27.46
C VAL A 601 -30.79 10.67 28.11
N LYS A 602 -30.35 11.14 29.28
CA LYS A 602 -30.98 12.27 29.98
C LYS A 602 -30.98 13.55 29.14
N ALA A 603 -29.81 13.95 28.64
CA ALA A 603 -29.68 15.15 27.83
C ALA A 603 -30.48 15.08 26.53
N VAL A 604 -30.57 13.90 25.90
CA VAL A 604 -31.38 13.66 24.72
C VAL A 604 -32.87 13.76 25.05
N ARG A 605 -33.32 13.15 26.15
CA ARG A 605 -34.71 13.19 26.58
C ARG A 605 -35.21 14.62 26.80
N ASP A 606 -34.37 15.50 27.33
CA ASP A 606 -34.70 16.89 27.62
C ASP A 606 -35.00 17.74 26.36
N ILE A 607 -34.50 17.32 25.18
CA ILE A 607 -34.62 18.12 23.94
C ILE A 607 -35.49 17.48 22.85
N THR A 608 -35.79 16.19 22.98
CA THR A 608 -36.46 15.42 21.93
C THR A 608 -37.97 15.30 22.19
N PRO A 609 -38.82 15.52 21.16
CA PRO A 609 -40.26 15.35 21.30
C PRO A 609 -40.67 13.87 21.25
N TRP A 610 -39.80 12.99 20.75
CA TRP A 610 -40.10 11.58 20.55
C TRP A 610 -39.80 10.73 21.80
N PRO A 611 -40.46 9.56 21.97
CA PRO A 611 -39.97 8.54 22.90
C PRO A 611 -38.52 8.18 22.59
N VAL A 612 -37.70 8.03 23.63
CA VAL A 612 -36.28 7.65 23.51
C VAL A 612 -36.13 6.18 23.84
N ALA A 613 -35.43 5.47 22.98
CA ALA A 613 -35.07 4.09 23.16
C ALA A 613 -33.55 3.91 23.01
N LEU A 614 -32.99 2.93 23.70
CA LEU A 614 -31.56 2.64 23.68
C LEU A 614 -31.33 1.18 23.30
N THR A 615 -30.55 0.93 22.26
CA THR A 615 -29.91 -0.36 22.03
C THR A 615 -28.55 -0.38 22.66
N THR A 616 -28.25 -1.49 23.32
CA THR A 616 -26.91 -1.78 23.79
C THR A 616 -26.72 -3.30 23.92
N HIS A 617 -25.49 -3.73 24.16
CA HIS A 617 -25.19 -5.14 24.38
C HIS A 617 -25.93 -5.66 25.62
N TYR A 618 -26.52 -6.86 25.53
CA TYR A 618 -27.40 -7.39 26.59
C TYR A 618 -26.74 -7.45 27.98
N ARG A 619 -25.43 -7.69 28.04
CA ARG A 619 -24.65 -7.76 29.29
C ARG A 619 -24.64 -6.45 30.07
N GLU A 620 -24.76 -5.32 29.38
CA GLU A 620 -24.85 -4.03 30.06
C GLU A 620 -26.13 -3.96 30.90
N LEU A 621 -27.21 -4.56 30.38
CA LEU A 621 -28.52 -4.61 31.04
C LEU A 621 -28.60 -5.67 32.15
N GLU A 622 -27.64 -6.60 32.22
CA GLU A 622 -27.52 -7.54 33.34
C GLU A 622 -27.00 -6.87 34.62
N SER A 623 -26.37 -5.70 34.50
CA SER A 623 -25.85 -4.95 35.63
C SER A 623 -26.98 -4.54 36.59
N PRO A 624 -26.92 -4.91 37.88
CA PRO A 624 -27.98 -4.62 38.84
C PRO A 624 -28.35 -3.13 38.89
N GLY A 625 -29.65 -2.83 38.75
CA GLY A 625 -30.18 -1.46 38.80
C GLY A 625 -29.83 -0.57 37.59
N PHE A 626 -29.10 -1.05 36.59
CA PHE A 626 -28.73 -0.23 35.43
C PHE A 626 -29.93 0.10 34.54
N ALA A 627 -30.78 -0.88 34.24
CA ALA A 627 -32.02 -0.65 33.49
C ALA A 627 -32.96 0.36 34.18
N GLN A 628 -33.00 0.36 35.52
CA GLN A 628 -33.75 1.34 36.31
C GLN A 628 -33.14 2.74 36.16
N ARG A 629 -31.82 2.89 36.28
CA ARG A 629 -31.15 4.19 36.06
C ARG A 629 -31.36 4.72 34.64
N LEU A 630 -31.39 3.86 33.62
CA LEU A 630 -31.71 4.25 32.25
C LEU A 630 -33.17 4.71 32.09
N GLN A 631 -34.12 4.05 32.76
CA GLN A 631 -35.51 4.50 32.80
C GLN A 631 -35.65 5.86 33.49
N GLU A 632 -34.98 6.05 34.63
CA GLU A 632 -34.94 7.32 35.37
C GLU A 632 -34.27 8.44 34.56
N ALA A 633 -33.28 8.10 33.72
CA ALA A 633 -32.69 9.02 32.74
C ALA A 633 -33.65 9.35 31.58
N GLY A 634 -34.74 8.61 31.40
CA GLY A 634 -35.79 8.91 30.43
C GLY A 634 -35.89 7.96 29.24
N ALA A 635 -35.21 6.81 29.26
CA ALA A 635 -35.44 5.75 28.27
C ALA A 635 -36.82 5.10 28.48
N GLY A 636 -37.64 5.07 27.43
CA GLY A 636 -38.95 4.41 27.44
C GLY A 636 -38.91 2.96 26.94
N GLU A 637 -37.85 2.59 26.22
CA GLU A 637 -37.61 1.22 25.75
C GLU A 637 -36.10 0.92 25.71
N LEU A 638 -35.73 -0.28 26.15
CA LEU A 638 -34.38 -0.81 25.97
C LEU A 638 -34.41 -1.93 24.94
N THR A 639 -33.40 -2.00 24.08
CA THR A 639 -33.21 -3.08 23.12
C THR A 639 -31.92 -3.82 23.48
N ALA A 640 -32.06 -5.07 23.93
CA ALA A 640 -30.92 -5.91 24.24
C ALA A 640 -30.38 -6.51 22.94
N MET A 641 -29.15 -6.19 22.56
CA MET A 641 -28.47 -6.77 21.41
C MET A 641 -27.90 -8.14 21.78
N LEU A 642 -28.45 -9.19 21.15
CA LEU A 642 -28.08 -10.58 21.39
C LEU A 642 -27.47 -11.19 20.13
N TYR A 643 -26.14 -11.29 20.11
CA TYR A 643 -25.38 -12.06 19.13
C TYR A 643 -25.46 -13.57 19.45
N VAL A 644 -26.67 -14.11 19.39
CA VAL A 644 -26.98 -15.54 19.59
C VAL A 644 -28.14 -15.92 18.66
N SER A 645 -27.97 -16.93 17.82
CA SER A 645 -29.00 -17.39 16.86
C SER A 645 -29.84 -18.59 17.36
N ASN A 646 -29.42 -19.22 18.46
CA ASN A 646 -30.18 -20.31 19.09
C ASN A 646 -31.37 -19.74 19.89
N THR A 647 -32.58 -20.09 19.50
CA THR A 647 -33.83 -19.55 20.07
C THR A 647 -33.98 -19.77 21.57
N ASP A 648 -33.69 -20.98 22.06
CA ASP A 648 -33.86 -21.32 23.49
C ASP A 648 -32.88 -20.53 24.35
N ARG A 649 -31.64 -20.39 23.87
CA ARG A 649 -30.63 -19.56 24.56
C ARG A 649 -30.99 -18.08 24.54
N VAL A 650 -31.54 -17.58 23.45
CA VAL A 650 -32.03 -16.20 23.38
C VAL A 650 -33.16 -16.00 24.40
N PHE A 651 -34.08 -16.96 24.51
CA PHE A 651 -35.13 -16.94 25.53
C PHE A 651 -34.56 -16.94 26.95
N ASP A 652 -33.58 -17.81 27.24
CA ASP A 652 -32.95 -17.92 28.55
C ASP A 652 -32.23 -16.63 28.98
N ILE A 653 -31.58 -15.93 28.04
CA ILE A 653 -30.94 -14.64 28.29
C ILE A 653 -31.98 -13.51 28.42
N ALA A 654 -33.00 -13.50 27.57
CA ALA A 654 -34.00 -12.45 27.55
C ALA A 654 -34.94 -12.49 28.78
N ARG A 655 -35.27 -13.70 29.27
CA ARG A 655 -36.20 -13.89 30.39
C ARG A 655 -35.85 -13.09 31.65
N PRO A 656 -34.61 -13.11 32.19
CA PRO A 656 -34.27 -12.29 33.36
C PRO A 656 -34.28 -10.79 33.06
N LEU A 657 -33.91 -10.36 31.85
CA LEU A 657 -33.93 -8.94 31.47
C LEU A 657 -35.35 -8.37 31.44
N LEU A 658 -36.34 -9.18 31.09
CA LEU A 658 -37.77 -8.84 31.07
C LEU A 658 -38.40 -8.71 32.47
N GLN A 659 -37.67 -9.04 33.53
CA GLN A 659 -38.08 -8.81 34.93
C GLN A 659 -37.65 -7.42 35.45
N GLY A 660 -37.25 -6.54 34.54
CA GLY A 660 -36.80 -5.18 34.84
C GLY A 660 -37.87 -4.27 35.46
N PRO A 661 -37.55 -2.99 35.66
CA PRO A 661 -38.40 -2.06 36.38
C PRO A 661 -39.78 -1.89 35.71
N PRO A 662 -40.89 -1.85 36.47
CA PRO A 662 -42.23 -1.71 35.90
C PRO A 662 -42.35 -0.53 34.94
N GLY A 663 -43.01 -0.76 33.81
CA GLY A 663 -43.30 0.27 32.81
C GLY A 663 -42.18 0.54 31.79
N LEU A 664 -40.98 -0.04 31.97
CA LEU A 664 -39.94 -0.01 30.94
C LEU A 664 -40.21 -1.11 29.91
N LYS A 665 -40.23 -0.77 28.62
CA LYS A 665 -40.34 -1.77 27.54
C LYS A 665 -38.99 -2.38 27.24
N LEU A 666 -38.96 -3.67 26.89
CA LEU A 666 -37.75 -4.35 26.44
C LEU A 666 -37.98 -5.08 25.12
N SER A 667 -37.08 -4.88 24.18
CA SER A 667 -37.01 -5.61 22.92
C SER A 667 -35.70 -6.36 22.77
N ILE A 668 -35.70 -7.37 21.92
CA ILE A 668 -34.53 -8.21 21.66
C ILE A 668 -34.06 -7.96 20.23
N ALA A 669 -32.82 -7.51 20.06
CA ALA A 669 -32.21 -7.43 18.74
C ALA A 669 -31.53 -8.76 18.38
N GLN A 670 -31.80 -9.24 17.16
CA GLN A 670 -31.30 -10.48 16.59
C GLN A 670 -30.62 -10.20 15.25
N SER A 671 -29.42 -10.76 15.05
CA SER A 671 -28.69 -10.51 13.81
C SER A 671 -29.10 -11.45 12.66
N MET A 672 -28.99 -10.89 11.46
CA MET A 672 -29.16 -11.43 10.12
C MET A 672 -27.98 -10.97 9.24
N GLU A 673 -26.86 -10.56 9.85
CA GLU A 673 -25.65 -10.11 9.15
C GLU A 673 -24.80 -11.30 8.71
N ARG A 674 -24.40 -11.34 7.44
CA ARG A 674 -23.59 -12.36 6.79
C ARG A 674 -22.16 -12.41 7.27
N ALA A 675 -21.68 -11.28 7.82
CA ALA A 675 -20.33 -11.15 8.36
C ALA A 675 -20.18 -11.87 9.71
N LEU A 676 -21.29 -12.12 10.41
CA LEU A 676 -21.32 -12.83 11.67
C LEU A 676 -21.46 -14.34 11.46
N ALA A 677 -20.92 -15.11 12.40
CA ALA A 677 -21.00 -16.57 12.37
C ALA A 677 -22.45 -17.06 12.53
N ALA A 678 -22.73 -18.30 12.11
CA ALA A 678 -24.07 -18.88 12.10
C ALA A 678 -24.71 -18.98 13.50
N GLU A 679 -23.91 -18.88 14.56
CA GLU A 679 -24.36 -18.95 15.95
C GLU A 679 -24.66 -17.57 16.54
N GLU A 680 -24.31 -16.50 15.82
CA GLU A 680 -24.51 -15.10 16.20
C GLU A 680 -25.46 -14.39 15.23
N SER A 681 -25.64 -14.94 14.03
CA SER A 681 -26.54 -14.45 12.99
C SER A 681 -27.37 -15.56 12.34
N ASN A 682 -28.58 -15.21 11.94
CA ASN A 682 -29.50 -16.11 11.24
C ASN A 682 -29.32 -16.10 9.71
N PHE A 683 -28.32 -15.38 9.17
CA PHE A 683 -28.14 -15.22 7.70
C PHE A 683 -28.03 -16.55 6.95
N GLN A 684 -27.20 -17.47 7.45
CA GLN A 684 -26.96 -18.77 6.81
C GLN A 684 -28.17 -19.71 6.87
N LEU A 685 -29.10 -19.46 7.79
CA LEU A 685 -30.31 -20.26 7.97
C LEU A 685 -31.33 -20.02 6.84
N GLY A 686 -31.25 -18.87 6.18
CA GLY A 686 -32.22 -18.46 5.15
C GLY A 686 -33.48 -17.80 5.71
N LYS A 687 -34.23 -17.13 4.84
CA LYS A 687 -35.34 -16.23 5.19
C LYS A 687 -36.47 -16.97 5.88
N ALA A 688 -36.98 -18.05 5.29
CA ALA A 688 -38.15 -18.76 5.81
C ALA A 688 -37.91 -19.32 7.21
N ALA A 689 -36.76 -19.98 7.41
CA ALA A 689 -36.42 -20.59 8.69
C ALA A 689 -36.05 -19.53 9.76
N ALA A 690 -35.38 -18.44 9.39
CA ALA A 690 -35.13 -17.32 10.32
C ALA A 690 -36.43 -16.66 10.79
N LEU A 691 -37.37 -16.39 9.87
CA LEU A 691 -38.69 -15.86 10.21
C LEU A 691 -39.45 -16.79 11.15
N GLN A 692 -39.44 -18.10 10.88
CA GLN A 692 -40.07 -19.06 11.76
C GLN A 692 -39.46 -19.01 13.17
N ARG A 693 -38.12 -18.94 13.29
CA ARG A 693 -37.44 -18.84 14.58
C ARG A 693 -37.82 -17.57 15.35
N TRP A 694 -37.80 -16.42 14.70
CA TRP A 694 -38.17 -15.17 15.36
C TRP A 694 -39.64 -15.12 15.75
N ASN A 695 -40.52 -15.73 14.95
CA ASN A 695 -41.94 -15.85 15.31
C ASN A 695 -42.15 -16.75 16.52
N VAL A 696 -41.43 -17.88 16.61
CA VAL A 696 -41.46 -18.75 17.79
C VAL A 696 -40.91 -18.01 19.01
N LEU A 697 -39.78 -17.33 18.87
CA LEU A 697 -39.18 -16.54 19.95
C LEU A 697 -40.13 -15.45 20.46
N ALA A 698 -40.68 -14.64 19.53
CA ALA A 698 -41.59 -13.56 19.87
C ALA A 698 -42.85 -14.09 20.57
N LYS A 699 -43.37 -15.24 20.13
CA LYS A 699 -44.49 -15.91 20.80
C LYS A 699 -44.13 -16.36 22.22
N GLN A 700 -42.97 -16.98 22.41
CA GLN A 700 -42.50 -17.41 23.73
C GLN A 700 -42.32 -16.22 24.69
N LEU A 701 -41.70 -15.13 24.22
CA LEU A 701 -41.44 -13.94 25.02
C LEU A 701 -42.69 -13.08 25.26
N SER A 702 -43.71 -13.16 24.40
CA SER A 702 -44.97 -12.40 24.57
C SER A 702 -45.74 -12.73 25.84
N ALA A 703 -45.46 -13.87 26.46
CA ALA A 703 -46.04 -14.24 27.75
C ALA A 703 -45.44 -13.47 28.93
N LEU A 704 -44.29 -12.80 28.74
CA LEU A 704 -43.60 -12.04 29.77
C LEU A 704 -44.03 -10.58 29.74
N PRO A 705 -44.22 -9.94 30.91
CA PRO A 705 -44.51 -8.51 30.96
C PRO A 705 -43.33 -7.73 30.36
N GLN A 706 -43.60 -6.51 29.88
CA GLN A 706 -42.59 -5.58 29.32
C GLN A 706 -42.01 -5.94 27.94
N PHE A 707 -42.24 -7.14 27.40
CA PHE A 707 -41.77 -7.52 26.06
C PHE A 707 -42.42 -6.66 24.97
N SER A 708 -41.59 -6.08 24.10
CA SER A 708 -42.02 -5.14 23.05
C SER A 708 -41.63 -5.56 21.62
N GLY A 709 -41.01 -6.73 21.45
CA GLY A 709 -40.78 -7.36 20.14
C GLY A 709 -39.35 -7.81 19.89
N VAL A 710 -39.16 -8.43 18.71
CA VAL A 710 -37.85 -8.82 18.18
C VAL A 710 -37.48 -7.86 17.04
N ILE A 711 -36.32 -7.22 17.11
CA ILE A 711 -35.82 -6.32 16.07
C ILE A 711 -34.68 -7.01 15.32
N VAL A 712 -34.73 -7.05 14.00
CA VAL A 712 -33.77 -7.79 13.18
C VAL A 712 -32.76 -6.85 12.55
N GLN A 713 -31.48 -7.17 12.70
CA GLN A 713 -30.36 -6.44 12.10
C GLN A 713 -29.66 -7.28 11.04
N SER A 714 -29.76 -7.02 9.73
CA SER A 714 -30.39 -5.88 9.06
C SER A 714 -31.39 -6.31 7.98
N TRP A 715 -32.27 -5.39 7.59
CA TRP A 715 -33.23 -5.58 6.49
C TRP A 715 -32.55 -5.80 5.14
N GLU A 716 -31.46 -5.08 4.89
CA GLU A 716 -30.67 -5.21 3.67
C GLU A 716 -30.19 -6.65 3.47
N GLU A 717 -29.61 -7.23 4.51
CA GLU A 717 -29.07 -8.59 4.45
C GLU A 717 -30.15 -9.66 4.52
N PHE A 718 -31.25 -9.41 5.23
CA PHE A 718 -32.42 -10.26 5.14
C PHE A 718 -32.90 -10.43 3.70
N LYS A 719 -32.88 -9.37 2.86
CA LYS A 719 -33.27 -9.47 1.44
C LYS A 719 -32.30 -10.31 0.62
N GLU A 720 -31.04 -10.40 1.00
CA GLU A 720 -29.99 -11.16 0.31
C GLU A 720 -29.92 -12.64 0.75
N ALA A 721 -30.41 -12.94 1.96
CA ALA A 721 -30.43 -14.31 2.48
C ALA A 721 -31.18 -15.26 1.54
N ARG A 722 -30.74 -16.54 1.53
CA ARG A 722 -31.37 -17.60 0.72
C ARG A 722 -32.86 -17.72 1.09
N PRO A 723 -33.75 -18.00 0.11
CA PRO A 723 -35.19 -18.12 0.34
C PRO A 723 -35.55 -19.05 1.50
#